data_AF-A0A1W6ZZ26-F1
#
_entry.id   AF-A0A1W6ZZ26-F1
#
_cell.length_a   1.000
_cell.length_b   1.000
_cell.length_c   1.000
_cell.angle_alpha   90.00
_cell.angle_beta   90.00
_cell.angle_gamma   90.00
#
_symmetry.space_group_name_H-M   'P 1'
#
loop_
_entity.id
_entity.type
_entity.pdbx_description
1 polymer ?
#
loop_
_entity_poly.entity_id
_entity_poly.type
_entity_poly.pdbx_seq_one_letter_code
_entity_poly.pdbx_strand_id
1 'polypeptide(L)'
;MNRKERRAAQKRGSPTASPMAATLASAFRAHQAGHRADAERLYRDVLMTEPGNAAALHLLGALLHQSGRTREGLSLIGQAVAIEPLNADYQYNFGLILASAGRLDEAASHLQKALVLNPKYAAAHFELGRLHAQGARWPEAAASFRQALTLKPNDAATLNNLGMVLREQGQLAEATTLWQRAISAASSYPLAHMNLGLAYQAQGKADDAIASLNRALELAPGNAEVTHNLAVALLNHGQHEQALQTIMRSLDKSASAELRALFVTCLTTMPRVPAEDRIRNLAARALVEGWSRPDQLASIATTILKNNPIMSRAVALVNQHWPRPVPVQEMLGPGGLAVIAQDELLAALLQSAPVADIELERVLAGLRFALLADARQSDGIASAEKVVRLSAALAQQCFLNGYVWVQSEDEANHVRELQKAVTAALENKQPVAPQWLTSIAAYVPLHALPIAGQLSKQTVGEPLTLLLDRQIKEPAEEAALRPSIQIIAKPSDTKTSDAPDDTPAPRWTAVTPQRPISVEAYLRRGFPDADVRTSDKNEPFDILIADCGTGQSAIEMAARHAGSNMLAIDPNAANLAYAARQARRLGQSAIGFAVCDDLSSVKQSFDVIDATGAMSKAANAEQTLVMLTSLLRTGGFMRVGIQGENLRRAIKSGQDFVRSGNYQSDQDGIRLLRQNILKLSEGHPARILSQRVEFYTTATCRDLLFRLQEPTVTLANAAMLLTKAGLAVIGFDIDTRIGDRYRARFPQDPRMTNFANWQSLESGEPDMAAMSYNVWVQKISS
;
A
#
# COMPACT_ATOMS: atom_id res chain seq x y z
N MET A 1 82.42 21.54 42.95
CA MET A 1 81.10 22.08 42.57
C MET A 1 80.60 23.00 43.70
N ASN A 2 80.44 24.30 43.43
CA ASN A 2 80.14 25.35 44.42
C ASN A 2 78.62 25.50 44.65
N ARG A 3 78.19 26.14 45.75
CA ARG A 3 76.80 26.34 46.22
C ARG A 3 75.86 26.96 45.16
N LYS A 4 76.41 27.67 44.16
CA LYS A 4 75.68 28.20 42.98
C LYS A 4 75.24 27.10 42.00
N GLU A 5 76.02 26.03 41.83
CA GLU A 5 75.70 24.91 40.93
C GLU A 5 74.62 23.99 41.54
N ARG A 6 74.59 23.87 42.88
CA ARG A 6 73.47 23.19 43.59
C ARG A 6 72.14 23.92 43.47
N ARG A 7 72.13 25.27 43.40
CA ARG A 7 70.90 26.05 43.18
C ARG A 7 70.41 26.03 41.73
N ALA A 8 71.31 25.82 40.75
CA ALA A 8 70.94 25.67 39.34
C ALA A 8 70.38 24.26 39.02
N ALA A 9 70.88 23.20 39.68
CA ALA A 9 70.36 21.84 39.54
C ALA A 9 68.97 21.65 40.17
N GLN A 10 68.59 22.46 41.15
CA GLN A 10 67.29 22.37 41.83
C GLN A 10 66.13 23.07 41.08
N LYS A 11 66.41 23.73 39.95
CA LYS A 11 65.41 24.42 39.10
C LYS A 11 65.12 23.73 37.76
N ARG A 12 65.60 22.50 37.55
CA ARG A 12 65.30 21.66 36.36
C ARG A 12 64.61 20.33 36.70
N GLY A 13 63.71 20.35 37.69
CA GLY A 13 62.72 19.29 37.86
C GLY A 13 61.47 19.63 37.06
N SER A 14 61.37 19.16 35.81
CA SER A 14 60.07 19.04 35.15
C SER A 14 59.26 17.99 35.92
N PRO A 15 57.98 18.23 36.27
CA PRO A 15 57.19 17.25 36.98
C PRO A 15 56.94 16.05 36.05
N THR A 16 57.53 14.90 36.37
CA THR A 16 57.16 13.63 35.74
C THR A 16 55.70 13.35 36.07
N ALA A 17 54.85 13.27 35.05
CA ALA A 17 53.43 12.94 35.22
C ALA A 17 53.25 11.64 36.00
N SER A 18 52.24 11.57 36.87
CA SER A 18 51.89 10.35 37.63
C SER A 18 51.74 9.14 36.68
N PRO A 19 52.16 7.92 37.07
CA PRO A 19 51.98 6.70 36.26
C PRO A 19 50.56 6.55 35.71
N MET A 20 49.53 6.89 36.50
CA MET A 20 48.13 6.82 36.06
C MET A 20 47.76 7.88 35.02
N ALA A 21 48.37 9.06 35.06
CA ALA A 21 48.19 10.08 34.02
C ALA A 21 48.78 9.61 32.67
N ALA A 22 49.89 8.86 32.70
CA ALA A 22 50.46 8.24 31.50
C ALA A 22 49.58 7.10 30.95
N THR A 23 48.97 6.30 31.83
CA THR A 23 48.00 5.25 31.45
C THR A 23 46.74 5.87 30.83
N LEU A 24 46.17 6.92 31.43
CA LEU A 24 45.00 7.64 30.91
C LEU A 24 45.29 8.26 29.53
N ALA A 25 46.45 8.90 29.35
CA ALA A 25 46.87 9.44 28.06
C ALA A 25 47.04 8.35 26.99
N SER A 26 47.47 7.14 27.39
CA SER A 26 47.59 6.00 26.50
C SER A 26 46.23 5.40 26.14
N ALA A 27 45.31 5.32 27.09
CA ALA A 27 43.91 4.93 26.88
C ALA A 27 43.23 5.86 25.88
N PHE A 28 43.41 7.17 26.04
CA PHE A 28 42.85 8.18 25.14
C PHE A 28 43.42 8.08 23.72
N ARG A 29 44.72 7.84 23.56
CA ARG A 29 45.32 7.59 22.23
C ARG A 29 44.77 6.33 21.57
N ALA A 30 44.62 5.23 22.32
CA ALA A 30 44.00 4.01 21.82
C ALA A 30 42.54 4.25 21.39
N HIS A 31 41.80 5.07 22.16
CA HIS A 31 40.43 5.47 21.84
C HIS A 31 40.39 6.26 20.53
N GLN A 32 41.25 7.27 20.37
CA GLN A 32 41.34 8.06 19.12
C GLN A 32 41.77 7.21 17.91
N ALA A 33 42.62 6.20 18.11
CA ALA A 33 43.05 5.27 17.06
C ALA A 33 41.99 4.20 16.70
N GLY A 34 40.85 4.17 17.41
CA GLY A 34 39.79 3.18 17.18
C GLY A 34 40.06 1.80 17.79
N HIS A 35 41.13 1.64 18.57
CA HIS A 35 41.45 0.42 19.31
C HIS A 35 40.58 0.32 20.58
N ARG A 36 39.27 0.10 20.38
CA ARG A 36 38.25 0.21 21.43
C ARG A 36 38.48 -0.73 22.62
N ALA A 37 38.89 -1.97 22.37
CA ALA A 37 39.14 -2.95 23.43
C ALA A 37 40.31 -2.55 24.34
N ASP A 38 41.40 -2.06 23.74
CA ASP A 38 42.57 -1.58 24.49
C ASP A 38 42.24 -0.31 25.27
N ALA A 39 41.51 0.62 24.66
CA ALA A 39 41.06 1.84 25.32
C ALA A 39 40.18 1.53 26.54
N GLU A 40 39.19 0.65 26.40
CA GLU A 40 38.32 0.24 27.51
C GLU A 40 39.12 -0.39 28.64
N ARG A 41 40.02 -1.34 28.33
CA ARG A 41 40.87 -1.99 29.34
C ARG A 41 41.69 -0.95 30.11
N LEU A 42 42.37 -0.05 29.41
CA LEU A 42 43.23 0.95 30.03
C LEU A 42 42.43 1.98 30.85
N TYR A 43 41.23 2.38 30.41
CA TYR A 43 40.37 3.23 31.24
C TYR A 43 39.92 2.51 32.52
N ARG A 44 39.58 1.22 32.45
CA ARG A 44 39.26 0.41 33.63
C ARG A 44 40.45 0.28 34.57
N ASP A 45 41.67 0.09 34.05
CA ASP A 45 42.90 0.03 34.85
C ASP A 45 43.13 1.34 35.64
N VAL A 46 42.86 2.49 35.02
CA VAL A 46 42.88 3.80 35.70
C VAL A 46 41.83 3.85 36.81
N LEU A 47 40.60 3.41 36.55
CA LEU A 47 39.50 3.43 37.53
C LEU A 47 39.66 2.42 38.67
N MET A 48 40.39 1.33 38.46
CA MET A 48 40.74 0.39 39.53
C MET A 48 41.69 1.02 40.56
N THR A 49 42.57 1.91 40.09
CA THR A 49 43.56 2.60 40.93
C THR A 49 43.00 3.91 41.50
N GLU A 50 42.24 4.64 40.69
CA GLU A 50 41.62 5.92 41.02
C GLU A 50 40.12 5.89 40.67
N PRO A 51 39.25 5.29 41.51
CA PRO A 51 37.83 5.13 41.19
C PRO A 51 37.07 6.44 40.96
N GLY A 52 37.54 7.55 41.53
CA GLY A 52 36.99 8.89 41.36
C GLY A 52 37.61 9.70 40.22
N ASN A 53 38.40 9.10 39.33
CA ASN A 53 39.01 9.81 38.20
C ASN A 53 37.92 10.20 37.18
N ALA A 54 37.43 11.44 37.27
CA ALA A 54 36.32 11.94 36.46
C ALA A 54 36.59 11.86 34.95
N ALA A 55 37.82 12.09 34.52
CA ALA A 55 38.22 11.99 33.11
C ALA A 55 38.16 10.54 32.59
N ALA A 56 38.63 9.57 33.36
CA ALA A 56 38.53 8.15 32.99
C ALA A 56 37.07 7.67 32.99
N LEU A 57 36.25 8.09 33.96
CA LEU A 57 34.80 7.82 34.00
C LEU A 57 34.08 8.38 32.77
N HIS A 58 34.35 9.65 32.41
CA HIS A 58 33.77 10.31 31.25
C HIS A 58 34.15 9.64 29.94
N LEU A 59 35.45 9.41 29.71
CA LEU A 59 35.96 8.86 28.46
C LEU A 59 35.55 7.40 28.27
N LEU A 60 35.55 6.60 29.34
CA LEU A 60 35.01 5.24 29.30
C LEU A 60 33.50 5.27 29.03
N GLY A 61 32.76 6.15 29.68
CA GLY A 61 31.32 6.32 29.45
C GLY A 61 30.99 6.62 27.99
N ALA A 62 31.73 7.54 27.36
CA ALA A 62 31.61 7.87 25.94
C ALA A 62 31.98 6.69 25.03
N LEU A 63 33.07 5.97 25.32
CA LEU A 63 33.49 4.78 24.57
C LEU A 63 32.44 3.66 24.61
N LEU A 64 31.85 3.41 25.78
CA LEU A 64 30.81 2.39 25.95
C LEU A 64 29.53 2.75 25.19
N HIS A 65 29.14 4.03 25.19
CA HIS A 65 28.02 4.50 24.38
C HIS A 65 28.29 4.29 22.88
N GLN A 66 29.49 4.66 22.39
CA GLN A 66 29.91 4.39 21.00
C GLN A 66 29.91 2.89 20.64
N SER A 67 29.99 2.02 21.63
CA SER A 67 29.97 0.55 21.49
C SER A 67 28.59 -0.07 21.75
N GLY A 68 27.53 0.74 21.85
CA GLY A 68 26.15 0.28 22.08
C GLY A 68 25.78 -0.06 23.52
N ARG A 69 26.72 0.05 24.47
CA ARG A 69 26.52 -0.20 25.92
C ARG A 69 26.02 1.06 26.63
N THR A 70 24.96 1.67 26.12
CA THR A 70 24.46 2.99 26.52
C THR A 70 24.12 3.09 28.01
N ARG A 71 23.52 2.04 28.62
CA ARG A 71 23.13 2.07 30.05
C ARG A 71 24.35 2.19 30.99
N GLU A 72 25.40 1.42 30.71
CA GLU A 72 26.63 1.46 31.50
C GLU A 72 27.39 2.77 31.25
N GLY A 73 27.46 3.19 29.98
CA GLY A 73 28.06 4.47 29.61
C GLY A 73 27.40 5.67 30.30
N LEU A 74 26.06 5.67 30.38
CA LEU A 74 25.26 6.69 31.06
C LEU A 74 25.55 6.74 32.57
N SER A 75 25.74 5.58 33.21
CA SER A 75 26.09 5.50 34.63
C SER A 75 27.46 6.10 34.90
N LEU A 76 28.47 5.74 34.11
CA LEU A 76 29.86 6.21 34.32
C LEU A 76 30.00 7.70 34.06
N ILE A 77 29.40 8.22 32.98
CA ILE A 77 29.48 9.65 32.70
C ILE A 77 28.65 10.48 33.71
N GLY A 78 27.56 9.91 34.25
CA GLY A 78 26.79 10.54 35.33
C GLY A 78 27.62 10.69 36.61
N GLN A 79 28.48 9.71 36.93
CA GLN A 79 29.45 9.83 38.03
C GLN A 79 30.49 10.92 37.73
N ALA A 80 31.01 10.99 36.51
CA ALA A 80 31.94 12.07 36.12
C ALA A 80 31.32 13.46 36.30
N VAL A 81 30.06 13.65 35.88
CA VAL A 81 29.31 14.91 36.06
C VAL A 81 29.04 15.21 37.54
N ALA A 82 28.82 14.19 38.38
CA ALA A 82 28.63 14.38 39.81
C ALA A 82 29.92 14.83 40.52
N ILE A 83 31.09 14.34 40.07
CA ILE A 83 32.40 14.70 40.61
C ILE A 83 32.83 16.09 40.12
N GLU A 84 32.65 16.37 38.83
CA GLU A 84 33.02 17.65 38.20
C GLU A 84 31.84 18.31 37.48
N PRO A 85 30.89 18.93 38.21
CA PRO A 85 29.66 19.47 37.61
C PRO A 85 29.90 20.73 36.75
N LEU A 86 31.03 21.42 36.92
CA LEU A 86 31.39 22.63 36.17
C LEU A 86 32.20 22.34 34.89
N ASN A 87 32.29 21.07 34.47
CA ASN A 87 32.95 20.69 33.24
C ASN A 87 31.95 20.64 32.06
N ALA A 88 32.08 21.59 31.12
CA ALA A 88 31.17 21.72 29.99
C ALA A 88 31.12 20.47 29.08
N ASP A 89 32.27 19.81 28.86
CA ASP A 89 32.36 18.61 28.01
C ASP A 89 31.67 17.40 28.65
N TYR A 90 31.67 17.34 29.98
CA TYR A 90 31.00 16.28 30.72
C TYR A 90 29.48 16.48 30.68
N GLN A 91 29.02 17.71 30.89
CA GLN A 91 27.61 18.08 30.75
C GLN A 91 27.10 17.81 29.32
N TYR A 92 27.87 18.19 28.30
CA TYR A 92 27.53 17.98 26.89
C TYR A 92 27.41 16.49 26.56
N ASN A 93 28.45 15.69 26.83
CA ASN A 93 28.44 14.27 26.50
C ASN A 93 27.40 13.50 27.32
N PHE A 94 27.12 13.89 28.56
CA PHE A 94 26.02 13.29 29.31
C PHE A 94 24.66 13.59 28.68
N GLY A 95 24.45 14.83 28.23
CA GLY A 95 23.28 15.22 27.43
C GLY A 95 23.10 14.38 26.16
N LEU A 96 24.17 14.13 25.40
CA LEU A 96 24.12 13.26 24.21
C LEU A 96 23.68 11.84 24.53
N ILE A 97 24.24 11.25 25.58
CA ILE A 97 23.93 9.87 25.97
C ILE A 97 22.49 9.78 26.48
N LEU A 98 22.01 10.77 27.25
CA LEU A 98 20.61 10.89 27.67
C LEU A 98 19.66 10.96 26.47
N ALA A 99 20.00 11.75 25.44
CA ALA A 99 19.23 11.86 24.21
C ALA A 99 19.13 10.51 23.49
N SER A 100 20.25 9.78 23.38
CA SER A 100 20.27 8.44 22.78
C SER A 100 19.44 7.41 23.56
N ALA A 101 19.23 7.64 24.86
CA ALA A 101 18.40 6.82 25.74
C ALA A 101 16.92 7.25 25.75
N GLY A 102 16.53 8.23 24.92
CA GLY A 102 15.15 8.75 24.85
C GLY A 102 14.76 9.72 25.97
N ARG A 103 15.70 10.12 26.84
CA ARG A 103 15.46 11.04 27.98
C ARG A 103 15.65 12.50 27.53
N LEU A 104 14.78 12.97 26.63
CA LEU A 104 14.99 14.20 25.84
C LEU A 104 15.00 15.48 26.69
N ASP A 105 14.13 15.62 27.69
CA ASP A 105 14.08 16.83 28.51
C ASP A 105 15.31 16.95 29.44
N GLU A 106 15.78 15.82 29.97
CA GLU A 106 17.02 15.77 30.76
C GLU A 106 18.23 16.07 29.89
N ALA A 107 18.26 15.52 28.67
CA ALA A 107 19.30 15.82 27.70
C ALA A 107 19.38 17.32 27.39
N ALA A 108 18.23 17.97 27.15
CA ALA A 108 18.17 19.41 26.90
C ALA A 108 18.68 20.21 28.11
N SER A 109 18.31 19.83 29.34
CA SER A 109 18.81 20.49 30.56
C SER A 109 20.34 20.41 30.69
N HIS A 110 20.94 19.24 30.40
CA HIS A 110 22.39 19.07 30.48
C HIS A 110 23.13 19.80 29.35
N LEU A 111 22.57 19.87 28.14
CA LEU A 111 23.11 20.70 27.06
C LEU A 111 23.06 22.19 27.39
N GLN A 112 21.97 22.67 28.02
CA GLN A 112 21.87 24.04 28.50
C GLN A 112 22.93 24.35 29.58
N LYS A 113 23.17 23.43 30.53
CA LYS A 113 24.27 23.56 31.50
C LYS A 113 25.62 23.66 30.81
N ALA A 114 25.88 22.84 29.79
CA ALA A 114 27.10 22.92 28.99
C ALA A 114 27.26 24.31 28.33
N LEU A 115 26.16 24.89 27.85
CA LEU A 115 26.14 26.23 27.23
C LEU A 115 26.31 27.37 28.25
N VAL A 116 25.83 27.21 29.49
CA VAL A 116 26.11 28.17 30.58
C VAL A 116 27.60 28.18 30.92
N LEU A 117 28.22 27.00 30.97
CA LEU A 117 29.64 26.84 31.26
C LEU A 117 30.53 27.26 30.08
N ASN A 118 30.07 27.02 28.85
CA ASN A 118 30.76 27.41 27.62
C ASN A 118 29.77 27.94 26.56
N PRO A 119 29.49 29.26 26.54
CA PRO A 119 28.54 29.85 25.59
C PRO A 119 28.95 29.72 24.11
N LYS A 120 30.25 29.47 23.84
CA LYS A 120 30.81 29.31 22.49
C LYS A 120 30.84 27.85 22.04
N TYR A 121 30.12 26.95 22.71
CA TYR A 121 30.07 25.53 22.38
C TYR A 121 29.11 25.26 21.22
N ALA A 122 29.58 25.44 19.98
CA ALA A 122 28.76 25.29 18.77
C ALA A 122 28.03 23.94 18.67
N ALA A 123 28.69 22.84 19.07
CA ALA A 123 28.10 21.50 19.04
C ALA A 123 26.95 21.33 20.05
N ALA A 124 27.02 21.99 21.22
CA ALA A 124 25.93 21.97 22.19
C ALA A 124 24.70 22.75 21.68
N HIS A 125 24.91 23.90 21.02
CA HIS A 125 23.83 24.63 20.34
C HIS A 125 23.19 23.80 19.21
N PHE A 126 23.99 23.11 18.39
CA PHE A 126 23.48 22.23 17.33
C PHE A 126 22.62 21.09 17.90
N GLU A 127 23.08 20.40 18.93
CA GLU A 127 22.36 19.26 19.52
C GLU A 127 21.10 19.70 20.25
N LEU A 128 21.14 20.85 20.94
CA LEU A 128 19.94 21.44 21.54
C LEU A 128 18.90 21.80 20.47
N GLY A 129 19.34 22.34 19.34
CA GLY A 129 18.48 22.60 18.18
C GLY A 129 17.84 21.32 17.63
N ARG A 130 18.61 20.23 17.51
CA ARG A 130 18.12 18.92 17.05
C ARG A 130 17.07 18.34 18.01
N LEU A 131 17.29 18.43 19.32
CA LEU A 131 16.34 17.97 20.33
C LEU A 131 15.03 18.78 20.30
N HIS A 132 15.12 20.10 20.20
CA HIS A 132 13.94 20.94 20.06
C HIS A 132 13.15 20.62 18.78
N ALA A 133 13.84 20.40 17.66
CA ALA A 133 13.21 19.98 16.41
C ALA A 133 12.51 18.61 16.53
N GLN A 134 13.13 17.64 17.22
CA GLN A 134 12.51 16.34 17.49
C GLN A 134 11.22 16.46 18.32
N GLY A 135 11.15 17.45 19.22
CA GLY A 135 9.96 17.78 20.00
C GLY A 135 9.00 18.78 19.32
N ALA A 136 9.17 19.06 18.02
CA ALA A 136 8.40 20.06 17.25
C ALA A 136 8.40 21.49 17.84
N ARG A 137 9.40 21.83 18.67
CA ARG A 137 9.62 23.17 19.24
C ARG A 137 10.43 24.02 18.24
N TRP A 138 9.79 24.35 17.12
CA TRP A 138 10.46 24.95 15.96
C TRP A 138 11.18 26.29 16.25
N PRO A 139 10.58 27.25 16.98
CA PRO A 139 11.25 28.52 17.28
C PRO A 139 12.55 28.36 18.07
N GLU A 140 12.55 27.52 19.09
CA GLU A 140 13.70 27.22 19.95
C GLU A 140 14.79 26.46 19.17
N ALA A 141 14.38 25.55 18.28
CA ALA A 141 15.29 24.85 17.38
C ALA A 141 16.01 25.84 16.44
N ALA A 142 15.25 26.74 15.80
CA ALA A 142 15.81 27.75 14.91
C ALA A 142 16.78 28.69 15.62
N ALA A 143 16.44 29.14 16.83
CA ALA A 143 17.32 29.98 17.65
C ALA A 143 18.64 29.27 17.97
N SER A 144 18.58 28.01 18.39
CA SER A 144 19.75 27.21 18.73
C SER A 144 20.65 26.96 17.50
N PHE A 145 20.07 26.61 16.34
CA PHE A 145 20.85 26.46 15.12
C PHE A 145 21.47 27.78 14.63
N ARG A 146 20.79 28.93 14.75
CA ARG A 146 21.36 30.25 14.43
C ARG A 146 22.56 30.59 15.33
N GLN A 147 22.51 30.23 16.61
CA GLN A 147 23.68 30.36 17.51
C GLN A 147 24.83 29.44 17.09
N ALA A 148 24.54 28.18 16.74
CA ALA A 148 25.55 27.26 16.21
C ALA A 148 26.22 27.82 14.92
N LEU A 149 25.44 28.41 14.01
CA LEU A 149 25.96 29.04 12.78
C LEU A 149 26.72 30.35 13.04
N THR A 150 26.41 31.08 14.10
CA THR A 150 27.20 32.26 14.48
C THR A 150 28.62 31.85 14.85
N LEU A 151 28.77 30.67 15.47
CA LEU A 151 30.07 30.11 15.87
C LEU A 151 30.75 29.31 14.76
N LYS A 152 29.98 28.64 13.89
CA LYS A 152 30.44 27.86 12.73
C LYS A 152 29.60 28.17 11.48
N PRO A 153 29.91 29.25 10.74
CA PRO A 153 29.04 29.77 9.67
C PRO A 153 28.79 28.84 8.46
N ASN A 154 29.70 27.90 8.22
CA ASN A 154 29.68 26.99 7.08
C ASN A 154 29.48 25.53 7.49
N ASP A 155 28.89 25.26 8.66
CA ASP A 155 28.55 23.89 9.04
C ASP A 155 27.35 23.38 8.24
N ALA A 156 27.59 22.52 7.25
CA ALA A 156 26.56 22.05 6.31
C ALA A 156 25.40 21.32 7.00
N ALA A 157 25.67 20.55 8.06
CA ALA A 157 24.64 19.86 8.84
C ALA A 157 23.73 20.85 9.57
N THR A 158 24.31 21.86 10.23
CA THR A 158 23.55 22.92 10.90
C THR A 158 22.74 23.75 9.90
N LEU A 159 23.33 24.13 8.76
CA LEU A 159 22.62 24.85 7.68
C LEU A 159 21.42 24.05 7.16
N ASN A 160 21.61 22.75 6.91
CA ASN A 160 20.55 21.87 6.46
C ASN A 160 19.42 21.72 7.48
N ASN A 161 19.76 21.52 8.76
CA ASN A 161 18.77 21.32 9.82
C ASN A 161 18.00 22.61 10.13
N LEU A 162 18.67 23.77 10.09
CA LEU A 162 17.97 25.05 10.17
C LEU A 162 17.01 25.21 8.99
N GLY A 163 17.44 24.90 7.75
CA GLY A 163 16.56 24.91 6.58
C GLY A 163 15.32 24.03 6.76
N MET A 164 15.47 22.82 7.31
CA MET A 164 14.33 21.96 7.64
C MET A 164 13.39 22.60 8.65
N VAL A 165 13.91 23.18 9.73
CA VAL A 165 13.09 23.86 10.75
C VAL A 165 12.33 25.05 10.15
N LEU A 166 12.98 25.85 9.31
CA LEU A 166 12.33 27.00 8.66
C LEU A 166 11.24 26.57 7.68
N ARG A 167 11.41 25.43 7.00
CA ARG A 167 10.33 24.83 6.18
C ARG A 167 9.11 24.51 7.02
N GLU A 168 9.27 23.86 8.17
CA GLU A 168 8.15 23.54 9.08
C GLU A 168 7.49 24.80 9.64
N GLN A 169 8.20 25.93 9.67
CA GLN A 169 7.64 27.26 10.01
C GLN A 169 6.99 27.98 8.81
N GLY A 170 6.92 27.36 7.64
CA GLY A 170 6.37 27.96 6.41
C GLY A 170 7.33 28.92 5.70
N GLN A 171 8.57 29.07 6.16
CA GLN A 171 9.58 29.97 5.61
C GLN A 171 10.42 29.30 4.52
N LEU A 172 9.75 28.79 3.47
CA LEU A 172 10.38 27.96 2.43
C LEU A 172 11.50 28.68 1.66
N ALA A 173 11.35 29.99 1.41
CA ALA A 173 12.36 30.76 0.66
C ALA A 173 13.70 30.85 1.43
N GLU A 174 13.66 31.13 2.74
CA GLU A 174 14.87 31.17 3.58
C GLU A 174 15.50 29.78 3.70
N ALA A 175 14.67 28.73 3.83
CA ALA A 175 15.12 27.35 3.83
C ALA A 175 15.88 26.98 2.54
N THR A 176 15.38 27.37 1.37
CA THR A 176 16.05 27.17 0.08
C THR A 176 17.44 27.80 0.07
N THR A 177 17.59 29.04 0.54
CA THR A 177 18.89 29.72 0.63
C THR A 177 19.85 29.00 1.56
N LEU A 178 19.36 28.45 2.68
CA LEU A 178 20.19 27.68 3.61
C LEU A 178 20.66 26.35 3.03
N TRP A 179 19.82 25.62 2.30
CA TRP A 179 20.25 24.38 1.63
C TRP A 179 21.26 24.64 0.51
N GLN A 180 21.09 25.72 -0.26
CA GLN A 180 22.09 26.16 -1.24
C GLN A 180 23.43 26.46 -0.57
N ARG A 181 23.42 27.19 0.56
CA ARG A 181 24.63 27.43 1.37
C ARG A 181 25.24 26.15 1.93
N ALA A 182 24.42 25.19 2.36
CA ALA A 182 24.90 23.89 2.83
C ALA A 182 25.64 23.14 1.71
N ILE A 183 25.13 23.18 0.48
CA ILE A 183 25.77 22.60 -0.71
C ILE A 183 27.07 23.35 -1.06
N SER A 184 27.09 24.68 -0.96
CA SER A 184 28.33 25.46 -1.15
C SER A 184 29.39 25.13 -0.11
N ALA A 185 28.99 24.86 1.13
CA ALA A 185 29.90 24.45 2.20
C ALA A 185 30.39 22.99 2.06
N ALA A 186 29.51 22.09 1.61
CA ALA A 186 29.83 20.68 1.38
C ALA A 186 29.05 20.13 0.17
N SER A 187 29.69 20.13 -1.00
CA SER A 187 29.05 19.73 -2.27
C SER A 187 28.64 18.25 -2.33
N SER A 188 29.24 17.41 -1.48
CA SER A 188 28.97 15.98 -1.34
C SER A 188 27.95 15.65 -0.24
N TYR A 189 27.16 16.63 0.24
CA TYR A 189 26.17 16.40 1.29
C TYR A 189 24.78 16.05 0.72
N PRO A 190 24.39 14.76 0.63
CA PRO A 190 23.20 14.32 -0.11
C PRO A 190 21.89 14.87 0.46
N LEU A 191 21.79 15.03 1.77
CA LEU A 191 20.56 15.51 2.43
C LEU A 191 20.21 16.95 2.03
N ALA A 192 21.21 17.82 1.84
CA ALA A 192 20.94 19.19 1.39
C ALA A 192 20.45 19.22 -0.07
N HIS A 193 21.01 18.39 -0.95
CA HIS A 193 20.51 18.24 -2.33
C HIS A 193 19.07 17.70 -2.36
N MET A 194 18.75 16.70 -1.53
CA MET A 194 17.40 16.15 -1.44
C MET A 194 16.40 17.20 -0.95
N ASN A 195 16.70 17.90 0.14
CA ASN A 195 15.83 18.93 0.69
C ASN A 195 15.66 20.12 -0.26
N LEU A 196 16.72 20.52 -0.96
CA LEU A 196 16.64 21.55 -2.00
C LEU A 196 15.72 21.10 -3.14
N GLY A 197 15.82 19.84 -3.58
CA GLY A 197 14.94 19.29 -4.61
C GLY A 197 13.45 19.30 -4.20
N LEU A 198 13.14 18.90 -2.97
CA LEU A 198 11.79 18.99 -2.41
C LEU A 198 11.28 20.44 -2.35
N ALA A 199 12.15 21.39 -2.03
CA ALA A 199 11.82 22.81 -1.98
C ALA A 199 11.48 23.36 -3.37
N TYR A 200 12.28 23.01 -4.38
CA TYR A 200 12.01 23.39 -5.77
C TYR A 200 10.72 22.77 -6.28
N GLN A 201 10.42 21.52 -5.90
CA GLN A 201 9.13 20.90 -6.22
C GLN A 201 7.95 21.68 -5.63
N ALA A 202 8.04 22.09 -4.36
CA ALA A 202 7.01 22.93 -3.72
C ALA A 202 6.88 24.33 -4.35
N GLN A 203 7.93 24.82 -5.01
CA GLN A 203 7.93 26.09 -5.76
C GLN A 203 7.48 25.93 -7.23
N GLY A 204 7.15 24.71 -7.68
CA GLY A 204 6.83 24.42 -9.09
C GLY A 204 8.04 24.46 -10.04
N LYS A 205 9.26 24.44 -9.52
CA LYS A 205 10.51 24.43 -10.30
C LYS A 205 10.93 23.00 -10.61
N ALA A 206 10.25 22.41 -11.59
CA ALA A 206 10.41 21.05 -12.06
C ALA A 206 11.86 20.60 -12.27
N ASP A 207 12.56 21.29 -13.17
CA ASP A 207 13.87 20.88 -13.66
C ASP A 207 14.92 21.00 -12.56
N ASP A 208 14.85 22.06 -11.76
CA ASP A 208 15.74 22.27 -10.61
C ASP A 208 15.53 21.19 -9.53
N ALA A 209 14.27 20.77 -9.32
CA ALA A 209 13.93 19.71 -8.39
C ALA A 209 14.56 18.37 -8.83
N ILE A 210 14.33 17.99 -10.09
CA ILE A 210 14.87 16.76 -10.69
C ILE A 210 16.40 16.77 -10.67
N ALA A 211 17.05 17.89 -11.04
CA ALA A 211 18.50 18.02 -11.03
C ALA A 211 19.08 17.84 -9.61
N SER A 212 18.48 18.48 -8.61
CA SER A 212 18.92 18.37 -7.21
C SER A 212 18.73 16.94 -6.67
N LEU A 213 17.60 16.30 -6.98
CA LEU A 213 17.31 14.93 -6.56
C LEU A 213 18.21 13.90 -7.25
N ASN A 214 18.53 14.08 -8.54
CA ASN A 214 19.53 13.28 -9.24
C ASN A 214 20.89 13.38 -8.55
N ARG A 215 21.32 14.59 -8.18
CA ARG A 215 22.59 14.77 -7.46
C ARG A 215 22.59 14.12 -6.09
N ALA A 216 21.47 14.19 -5.37
CA ALA A 216 21.31 13.46 -4.11
C ALA A 216 21.43 11.94 -4.30
N LEU A 217 20.87 11.39 -5.39
CA LEU A 217 20.91 9.97 -5.69
C LEU A 217 22.31 9.50 -6.09
N GLU A 218 23.04 10.31 -6.86
CA GLU A 218 24.45 10.04 -7.20
C GLU A 218 25.33 9.95 -5.95
N LEU A 219 25.10 10.83 -4.98
CA LEU A 219 25.82 10.86 -3.71
C LEU A 219 25.39 9.74 -2.75
N ALA A 220 24.15 9.23 -2.88
CA ALA A 220 23.59 8.18 -2.04
C ALA A 220 22.77 7.15 -2.86
N PRO A 221 23.41 6.31 -3.71
CA PRO A 221 22.73 5.48 -4.73
C PRO A 221 21.94 4.28 -4.20
N GLY A 222 21.85 4.12 -2.88
CA GLY A 222 21.01 3.12 -2.20
C GLY A 222 19.95 3.75 -1.29
N ASN A 223 19.81 5.08 -1.30
CA ASN A 223 18.81 5.74 -0.46
C ASN A 223 17.42 5.67 -1.13
N ALA A 224 16.54 4.85 -0.53
CA ALA A 224 15.18 4.64 -1.02
C ALA A 224 14.31 5.92 -0.94
N GLU A 225 14.55 6.80 0.02
CA GLU A 225 13.82 8.07 0.16
C GLU A 225 14.17 9.01 -1.00
N VAL A 226 15.45 9.12 -1.35
CA VAL A 226 15.90 9.93 -2.50
C VAL A 226 15.32 9.37 -3.81
N THR A 227 15.36 8.04 -3.96
CA THR A 227 14.76 7.36 -5.13
C THR A 227 13.26 7.66 -5.22
N HIS A 228 12.53 7.55 -4.10
CA HIS A 228 11.11 7.83 -4.03
C HIS A 228 10.81 9.27 -4.43
N ASN A 229 11.51 10.24 -3.84
CA ASN A 229 11.30 11.66 -4.12
C ASN A 229 11.62 12.00 -5.59
N LEU A 230 12.71 11.46 -6.16
CA LEU A 230 13.05 11.64 -7.57
C LEU A 230 11.98 11.04 -8.48
N ALA A 231 11.54 9.82 -8.21
CA ALA A 231 10.54 9.15 -9.03
C ALA A 231 9.17 9.85 -8.97
N VAL A 232 8.74 10.35 -7.80
CA VAL A 232 7.53 11.20 -7.67
C VAL A 232 7.69 12.49 -8.46
N ALA A 233 8.84 13.16 -8.38
CA ALA A 233 9.12 14.36 -9.16
C ALA A 233 9.04 14.08 -10.67
N LEU A 234 9.65 12.99 -11.14
CA LEU A 234 9.61 12.58 -12.55
C LEU A 234 8.19 12.27 -13.03
N LEU A 235 7.40 11.55 -12.23
CA LEU A 235 5.99 11.23 -12.55
C LEU A 235 5.12 12.48 -12.66
N ASN A 236 5.23 13.40 -11.70
CA ASN A 236 4.47 14.66 -11.72
C ASN A 236 4.78 15.53 -12.94
N HIS A 237 5.95 15.35 -13.57
CA HIS A 237 6.38 16.07 -14.77
C HIS A 237 6.31 15.20 -16.04
N GLY A 238 5.59 14.09 -16.00
CA GLY A 238 5.34 13.23 -17.17
C GLY A 238 6.51 12.37 -17.62
N GLN A 239 7.65 12.37 -16.91
CA GLN A 239 8.86 11.61 -17.26
C GLN A 239 8.79 10.15 -16.76
N HIS A 240 7.76 9.43 -17.20
CA HIS A 240 7.41 8.10 -16.69
C HIS A 240 8.51 7.05 -16.92
N GLU A 241 9.15 7.02 -18.08
CA GLU A 241 10.21 6.05 -18.38
C GLU A 241 11.43 6.23 -17.46
N GLN A 242 11.83 7.49 -17.22
CA GLN A 242 12.93 7.79 -16.29
C GLN A 242 12.56 7.42 -14.85
N ALA A 243 11.31 7.68 -14.43
CA ALA A 243 10.81 7.28 -13.12
C ALA A 243 10.88 5.75 -12.96
N LEU A 244 10.38 5.01 -13.95
CA LEU A 244 10.39 3.55 -13.96
C LEU A 244 11.81 2.99 -13.83
N GLN A 245 12.74 3.48 -14.65
CA GLN A 245 14.14 3.05 -14.61
C GLN A 245 14.82 3.39 -13.27
N THR A 246 14.52 4.55 -12.70
CA THR A 246 15.02 4.98 -11.38
C THR A 246 14.55 4.04 -10.27
N ILE A 247 13.25 3.71 -10.25
CA ILE A 247 12.66 2.78 -9.28
C ILE A 247 13.25 1.38 -9.43
N MET A 248 13.33 0.86 -10.67
CA MET A 248 13.82 -0.49 -10.96
C MET A 248 15.25 -0.69 -10.44
N ARG A 249 16.16 0.28 -10.66
CA ARG A 249 17.55 0.20 -10.15
C ARG A 249 17.63 0.13 -8.63
N SER A 250 16.68 0.72 -7.92
CA SER A 250 16.65 0.76 -6.46
C SER A 250 16.04 -0.51 -5.86
N LEU A 251 15.01 -1.08 -6.51
CA LEU A 251 14.37 -2.33 -6.11
C LEU A 251 15.34 -3.53 -6.06
N ASP A 252 16.44 -3.52 -6.83
CA ASP A 252 17.47 -4.56 -6.79
C ASP A 252 18.30 -4.54 -5.48
N LYS A 253 18.40 -3.38 -4.83
CA LYS A 253 19.30 -3.16 -3.68
C LYS A 253 18.54 -3.07 -2.35
N SER A 254 17.34 -2.49 -2.39
CA SER A 254 16.49 -2.26 -1.23
C SER A 254 15.04 -2.08 -1.68
N ALA A 255 14.20 -3.10 -1.53
CA ALA A 255 12.80 -3.04 -1.90
C ALA A 255 11.94 -2.56 -0.72
N SER A 256 11.87 -1.24 -0.50
CA SER A 256 10.89 -0.69 0.45
C SER A 256 9.47 -0.85 -0.10
N ALA A 257 8.47 -0.92 0.79
CA ALA A 257 7.07 -1.02 0.40
C ALA A 257 6.63 0.15 -0.51
N GLU A 258 7.26 1.31 -0.34
CA GLU A 258 6.90 2.52 -1.09
C GLU A 258 7.50 2.56 -2.48
N LEU A 259 8.70 2.02 -2.67
CA LEU A 259 9.24 1.85 -4.01
C LEU A 259 8.43 0.81 -4.80
N ARG A 260 7.97 -0.25 -4.12
CA ARG A 260 7.07 -1.24 -4.72
C ARG A 260 5.73 -0.63 -5.13
N ALA A 261 5.09 0.14 -4.25
CA ALA A 261 3.85 0.84 -4.57
C ALA A 261 4.06 1.84 -5.73
N LEU A 262 5.16 2.59 -5.72
CA LEU A 262 5.47 3.57 -6.77
C LEU A 262 5.76 2.90 -8.12
N PHE A 263 6.39 1.72 -8.13
CA PHE A 263 6.54 0.90 -9.34
C PHE A 263 5.17 0.56 -9.94
N VAL A 264 4.23 0.10 -9.12
CA VAL A 264 2.86 -0.20 -9.58
C VAL A 264 2.19 1.06 -10.12
N THR A 265 2.23 2.17 -9.37
CA THR A 265 1.68 3.45 -9.82
C THR A 265 2.26 3.85 -11.18
N CYS A 266 3.58 3.81 -11.34
CA CYS A 266 4.26 4.15 -12.60
C CYS A 266 3.76 3.28 -13.76
N LEU A 267 3.66 1.97 -13.58
CA LEU A 267 3.15 1.08 -14.63
C LEU A 267 1.70 1.39 -15.00
N THR A 268 0.86 1.72 -14.02
CA THR A 268 -0.57 2.00 -14.26
C THR A 268 -0.85 3.37 -14.88
N THR A 269 0.04 4.35 -14.70
CA THR A 269 -0.12 5.69 -15.27
C THR A 269 0.53 5.86 -16.64
N MET A 270 1.42 4.94 -17.02
CA MET A 270 2.09 4.96 -18.33
C MET A 270 1.12 4.70 -19.48
N PRO A 271 1.12 5.54 -20.54
CA PRO A 271 0.34 5.27 -21.75
C PRO A 271 0.77 3.99 -22.46
N ARG A 272 2.06 3.67 -22.40
CA ARG A 272 2.65 2.47 -22.99
C ARG A 272 3.78 1.96 -22.11
N VAL A 273 3.72 0.68 -21.75
CA VAL A 273 4.77 0.02 -20.98
C VAL A 273 5.84 -0.53 -21.93
N PRO A 274 7.15 -0.27 -21.69
CA PRO A 274 8.23 -0.83 -22.48
C PRO A 274 8.24 -2.37 -22.45
N ALA A 275 8.55 -2.99 -23.59
CA ALA A 275 8.61 -4.45 -23.73
C ALA A 275 9.95 -5.01 -23.24
N GLU A 276 10.25 -4.84 -21.96
CA GLU A 276 11.47 -5.34 -21.32
C GLU A 276 11.16 -6.55 -20.42
N ASP A 277 11.96 -7.63 -20.53
CA ASP A 277 11.81 -8.83 -19.69
C ASP A 277 11.90 -8.51 -18.20
N ARG A 278 12.70 -7.51 -17.85
CA ARG A 278 12.84 -7.06 -16.46
C ARG A 278 11.52 -6.48 -15.92
N ILE A 279 10.79 -5.70 -16.73
CA ILE A 279 9.47 -5.18 -16.34
C ILE A 279 8.49 -6.34 -16.21
N ARG A 280 8.52 -7.30 -17.14
CA ARG A 280 7.69 -8.52 -17.09
C ARG A 280 7.90 -9.28 -15.77
N ASN A 281 9.15 -9.52 -15.39
CA ASN A 281 9.51 -10.25 -14.18
C ASN A 281 9.12 -9.48 -12.91
N LEU A 282 9.33 -8.17 -12.88
CA LEU A 282 8.91 -7.32 -11.74
C LEU A 282 7.39 -7.23 -11.62
N ALA A 283 6.64 -7.19 -12.73
CA ALA A 283 5.19 -7.24 -12.72
C ALA A 283 4.66 -8.58 -12.19
N ALA A 284 5.28 -9.70 -12.57
CA ALA A 284 4.95 -11.02 -12.04
C ALA A 284 5.19 -11.08 -10.52
N ARG A 285 6.34 -10.59 -10.05
CA ARG A 285 6.65 -10.47 -8.62
C ARG A 285 5.67 -9.55 -7.89
N ALA A 286 5.28 -8.42 -8.48
CA ALA A 286 4.36 -7.47 -7.88
C ALA A 286 2.97 -8.08 -7.62
N LEU A 287 2.50 -8.96 -8.52
CA LEU A 287 1.27 -9.73 -8.34
C LEU A 287 1.40 -10.78 -7.23
N VAL A 288 2.48 -11.58 -7.24
CA VAL A 288 2.69 -12.68 -6.27
C VAL A 288 2.97 -12.16 -4.86
N GLU A 289 3.84 -11.15 -4.73
CA GLU A 289 4.24 -10.55 -3.46
C GLU A 289 3.22 -9.52 -2.93
N GLY A 290 2.17 -9.20 -3.69
CA GLY A 290 1.10 -8.27 -3.28
C GLY A 290 1.58 -6.83 -3.09
N TRP A 291 2.27 -6.26 -4.08
CA TRP A 291 2.80 -4.88 -3.99
C TRP A 291 1.71 -3.79 -4.03
N SER A 292 0.54 -4.11 -4.58
CA SER A 292 -0.68 -3.31 -4.52
C SER A 292 -1.91 -4.21 -4.67
N ARG A 293 -3.11 -3.63 -4.80
CA ARG A 293 -4.29 -4.39 -5.22
C ARG A 293 -4.04 -5.03 -6.60
N PRO A 294 -4.27 -6.35 -6.76
CA PRO A 294 -3.93 -7.06 -8.00
C PRO A 294 -4.70 -6.60 -9.25
N ASP A 295 -5.92 -6.11 -9.08
CA ASP A 295 -6.76 -5.55 -10.16
C ASP A 295 -6.12 -4.33 -10.83
N GLN A 296 -5.38 -3.50 -10.07
CA GLN A 296 -4.62 -2.37 -10.62
C GLN A 296 -3.54 -2.83 -11.60
N LEU A 297 -2.90 -3.97 -11.34
CA LEU A 297 -1.86 -4.54 -12.20
C LEU A 297 -2.42 -5.44 -13.31
N ALA A 298 -3.63 -5.99 -13.14
CA ALA A 298 -4.19 -6.99 -14.04
C ALA A 298 -4.31 -6.48 -15.49
N SER A 299 -4.76 -5.23 -15.69
CA SER A 299 -4.87 -4.62 -17.02
C SER A 299 -3.50 -4.45 -17.69
N ILE A 300 -2.49 -4.01 -16.94
CA ILE A 300 -1.13 -3.86 -17.44
C ILE A 300 -0.49 -5.22 -17.75
N ALA A 301 -0.63 -6.19 -16.85
CA ALA A 301 -0.14 -7.56 -17.05
C ALA A 301 -0.76 -8.18 -18.31
N THR A 302 -2.06 -7.97 -18.52
CA THR A 302 -2.78 -8.41 -19.73
C THR A 302 -2.18 -7.79 -20.99
N THR A 303 -1.90 -6.49 -20.98
CA THR A 303 -1.25 -5.79 -22.10
C THR A 303 0.14 -6.37 -22.38
N ILE A 304 0.97 -6.57 -21.35
CA ILE A 304 2.31 -7.17 -21.50
C ILE A 304 2.25 -8.60 -22.03
N LEU A 305 1.26 -9.38 -21.60
CA LEU A 305 1.01 -10.74 -22.08
C LEU A 305 0.63 -10.73 -23.57
N LYS A 306 -0.32 -9.89 -23.98
CA LYS A 306 -0.78 -9.80 -25.38
C LYS A 306 0.30 -9.32 -26.35
N ASN A 307 1.31 -8.60 -25.86
CA ASN A 307 2.48 -8.19 -26.64
C ASN A 307 3.51 -9.32 -26.85
N ASN A 308 3.40 -10.44 -26.12
CA ASN A 308 4.23 -11.62 -26.40
C ASN A 308 3.82 -12.25 -27.76
N PRO A 309 4.77 -12.55 -28.67
CA PRO A 309 4.43 -13.05 -30.00
C PRO A 309 3.56 -14.32 -30.02
N ILE A 310 3.78 -15.25 -29.09
CA ILE A 310 3.01 -16.50 -28.99
C ILE A 310 1.57 -16.19 -28.55
N MET A 311 1.43 -15.37 -27.50
CA MET A 311 0.11 -14.96 -27.00
C MET A 311 -0.65 -14.11 -28.02
N SER A 312 0.01 -13.18 -28.71
CA SER A 312 -0.58 -12.34 -29.74
C SER A 312 -1.16 -13.17 -30.88
N ARG A 313 -0.40 -14.16 -31.37
CA ARG A 313 -0.89 -15.12 -32.37
C ARG A 313 -2.08 -15.94 -31.85
N ALA A 314 -2.00 -16.45 -30.62
CA ALA A 314 -3.09 -17.21 -30.02
C ALA A 314 -4.37 -16.37 -29.90
N VAL A 315 -4.25 -15.13 -29.45
CA VAL A 315 -5.35 -14.15 -29.39
C VAL A 315 -5.96 -13.97 -30.77
N ALA A 316 -5.17 -13.64 -31.80
CA ALA A 316 -5.70 -13.41 -33.14
C ALA A 316 -6.45 -14.65 -33.67
N LEU A 317 -5.85 -15.83 -33.54
CA LEU A 317 -6.42 -17.07 -34.06
C LEU A 317 -7.71 -17.50 -33.35
N VAL A 318 -7.70 -17.48 -32.01
CA VAL A 318 -8.86 -17.88 -31.20
C VAL A 318 -10.02 -16.90 -31.40
N ASN A 319 -9.76 -15.60 -31.45
CA ASN A 319 -10.80 -14.60 -31.66
C ASN A 319 -11.45 -14.71 -33.05
N GLN A 320 -10.67 -15.06 -34.09
CA GLN A 320 -11.19 -15.31 -35.43
C GLN A 320 -12.15 -16.51 -35.50
N HIS A 321 -11.90 -17.56 -34.72
CA HIS A 321 -12.66 -18.80 -34.76
C HIS A 321 -13.74 -18.91 -33.67
N TRP A 322 -13.77 -17.98 -32.71
CA TRP A 322 -14.68 -18.01 -31.57
C TRP A 322 -16.16 -18.11 -32.01
N PRO A 323 -16.96 -19.01 -31.40
CA PRO A 323 -16.69 -19.84 -30.22
C PRO A 323 -16.14 -21.24 -30.52
N ARG A 324 -15.69 -21.53 -31.74
CA ARG A 324 -15.17 -22.86 -32.08
C ARG A 324 -13.80 -23.09 -31.40
N PRO A 325 -13.57 -24.27 -30.78
CA PRO A 325 -12.27 -24.60 -30.21
C PRO A 325 -11.17 -24.62 -31.28
N VAL A 326 -10.01 -24.07 -30.95
CA VAL A 326 -8.80 -24.13 -31.78
C VAL A 326 -7.84 -25.17 -31.17
N PRO A 327 -7.31 -26.12 -31.95
CA PRO A 327 -6.34 -27.10 -31.44
C PRO A 327 -5.11 -26.44 -30.80
N VAL A 328 -4.62 -27.00 -29.70
CA VAL A 328 -3.54 -26.37 -28.90
C VAL A 328 -2.24 -26.20 -29.69
N GLN A 329 -1.93 -27.11 -30.61
CA GLN A 329 -0.75 -27.02 -31.49
C GLN A 329 -0.90 -25.90 -32.53
N GLU A 330 -2.10 -25.62 -33.00
CA GLU A 330 -2.36 -24.50 -33.91
C GLU A 330 -2.30 -23.16 -33.17
N MET A 331 -2.86 -23.15 -31.94
CA MET A 331 -2.91 -22.00 -31.04
C MET A 331 -1.52 -21.57 -30.55
N LEU A 332 -0.70 -22.49 -30.06
CA LEU A 332 0.58 -22.21 -29.38
C LEU A 332 1.82 -22.61 -30.19
N GLY A 333 1.63 -23.26 -31.36
CA GLY A 333 2.72 -23.84 -32.13
C GLY A 333 3.15 -25.24 -31.64
N PRO A 334 4.24 -25.78 -32.19
CA PRO A 334 4.62 -27.19 -32.01
C PRO A 334 4.94 -27.59 -30.58
N GLY A 335 5.37 -26.65 -29.72
CA GLY A 335 5.65 -26.91 -28.31
C GLY A 335 4.40 -26.96 -27.42
N GLY A 336 3.21 -26.66 -27.95
CA GLY A 336 1.93 -26.78 -27.24
C GLY A 336 1.91 -26.09 -25.87
N LEU A 337 1.30 -26.76 -24.88
CA LEU A 337 1.16 -26.25 -23.51
C LEU A 337 2.50 -25.96 -22.81
N ALA A 338 3.57 -26.68 -23.15
CA ALA A 338 4.88 -26.54 -22.50
C ALA A 338 5.54 -25.18 -22.77
N VAL A 339 5.17 -24.49 -23.86
CA VAL A 339 5.68 -23.16 -24.19
C VAL A 339 5.07 -22.12 -23.27
N ILE A 340 3.74 -22.10 -23.14
CA ILE A 340 3.04 -21.09 -22.36
C ILE A 340 3.14 -21.35 -20.85
N ALA A 341 3.36 -22.61 -20.44
CA ALA A 341 3.59 -22.99 -19.05
C ALA A 341 4.86 -22.39 -18.42
N GLN A 342 5.74 -21.78 -19.22
CA GLN A 342 6.95 -21.10 -18.74
C GLN A 342 6.71 -19.63 -18.38
N ASP A 343 5.53 -19.08 -18.71
CA ASP A 343 5.24 -17.67 -18.51
C ASP A 343 4.82 -17.38 -17.06
N GLU A 344 5.77 -16.86 -16.29
CA GLU A 344 5.55 -16.55 -14.88
C GLU A 344 4.56 -15.41 -14.67
N LEU A 345 4.49 -14.44 -15.60
CA LEU A 345 3.52 -13.34 -15.53
C LEU A 345 2.10 -13.86 -15.73
N LEU A 346 1.90 -14.79 -16.67
CA LEU A 346 0.61 -15.44 -16.86
C LEU A 346 0.18 -16.19 -15.61
N ALA A 347 1.06 -17.04 -15.07
CA ALA A 347 0.76 -17.81 -13.86
C ALA A 347 0.44 -16.90 -12.67
N ALA A 348 1.21 -15.81 -12.48
CA ALA A 348 0.98 -14.83 -11.43
C ALA A 348 -0.37 -14.11 -11.58
N LEU A 349 -0.72 -13.68 -12.80
CA LEU A 349 -1.98 -13.00 -13.09
C LEU A 349 -3.19 -13.88 -12.76
N LEU A 350 -3.19 -15.12 -13.27
CA LEU A 350 -4.27 -16.09 -13.09
C LEU A 350 -4.53 -16.47 -11.62
N GLN A 351 -3.52 -16.31 -10.75
CA GLN A 351 -3.65 -16.60 -9.33
C GLN A 351 -4.05 -15.38 -8.49
N SER A 352 -4.01 -14.17 -9.04
CA SER A 352 -4.07 -12.93 -8.27
C SER A 352 -5.31 -12.09 -8.53
N ALA A 353 -5.83 -12.08 -9.76
CA ALA A 353 -7.00 -11.27 -10.13
C ALA A 353 -7.80 -11.87 -11.28
N PRO A 354 -9.13 -11.67 -11.31
CA PRO A 354 -9.92 -11.88 -12.51
C PRO A 354 -9.33 -11.11 -13.70
N VAL A 355 -9.24 -11.79 -14.84
CA VAL A 355 -8.72 -11.26 -16.10
C VAL A 355 -9.90 -10.62 -16.81
N ALA A 356 -9.95 -9.29 -16.78
CA ALA A 356 -11.01 -8.50 -17.37
C ALA A 356 -10.67 -8.06 -18.81
N ASP A 357 -10.40 -9.04 -19.67
CA ASP A 357 -10.13 -8.84 -21.10
C ASP A 357 -10.74 -10.00 -21.89
N ILE A 358 -11.64 -9.69 -22.83
CA ILE A 358 -12.39 -10.72 -23.55
C ILE A 358 -11.51 -11.54 -24.51
N GLU A 359 -10.51 -10.90 -25.12
CA GLU A 359 -9.65 -11.58 -26.07
C GLU A 359 -8.78 -12.62 -25.37
N LEU A 360 -8.28 -12.27 -24.17
CA LEU A 360 -7.54 -13.18 -23.32
C LEU A 360 -8.45 -14.23 -22.65
N GLU A 361 -9.67 -13.88 -22.18
CA GLU A 361 -10.65 -14.84 -21.65
C GLU A 361 -10.88 -16.00 -22.65
N ARG A 362 -11.03 -15.69 -23.94
CA ARG A 362 -11.24 -16.71 -24.98
C ARG A 362 -10.05 -17.65 -25.13
N VAL A 363 -8.82 -17.12 -25.10
CA VAL A 363 -7.60 -17.95 -25.12
C VAL A 363 -7.52 -18.82 -23.87
N LEU A 364 -7.81 -18.26 -22.69
CA LEU A 364 -7.80 -19.00 -21.43
C LEU A 364 -8.87 -20.11 -21.39
N ALA A 365 -10.06 -19.87 -21.95
CA ALA A 365 -11.08 -20.90 -22.12
C ALA A 365 -10.61 -22.03 -23.05
N GLY A 366 -9.92 -21.68 -24.14
CA GLY A 366 -9.29 -22.67 -25.04
C GLY A 366 -8.19 -23.48 -24.36
N LEU A 367 -7.34 -22.85 -23.55
CA LEU A 367 -6.35 -23.55 -22.72
C LEU A 367 -6.99 -24.48 -21.71
N ARG A 368 -8.09 -24.06 -21.09
CA ARG A 368 -8.86 -24.87 -20.12
C ARG A 368 -9.39 -26.14 -20.78
N PHE A 369 -9.96 -26.01 -21.97
CA PHE A 369 -10.43 -27.15 -22.77
C PHE A 369 -9.29 -28.10 -23.14
N ALA A 370 -8.14 -27.57 -23.61
CA ALA A 370 -6.98 -28.38 -23.98
C ALA A 370 -6.42 -29.17 -22.79
N LEU A 371 -6.36 -28.56 -21.60
CA LEU A 371 -5.90 -29.21 -20.37
C LEU A 371 -6.88 -30.30 -19.89
N LEU A 372 -8.18 -30.10 -20.05
CA LEU A 372 -9.18 -31.12 -19.75
C LEU A 372 -9.03 -32.33 -20.68
N ALA A 373 -8.78 -32.10 -21.98
CA ALA A 373 -8.53 -33.16 -22.95
C ALA A 373 -7.24 -33.94 -22.66
N ASP A 374 -6.16 -33.24 -22.27
CA ASP A 374 -4.88 -33.86 -21.85
C ASP A 374 -5.05 -34.74 -20.61
N ALA A 375 -5.78 -34.25 -19.60
CA ALA A 375 -6.04 -34.99 -18.37
C ALA A 375 -6.80 -36.32 -18.61
N ARG A 376 -7.66 -36.37 -19.63
CA ARG A 376 -8.40 -37.57 -20.03
C ARG A 376 -7.50 -38.63 -20.67
N GLN A 377 -6.49 -38.21 -21.45
CA GLN A 377 -5.58 -39.12 -22.15
C GLN A 377 -4.42 -39.60 -21.28
N SER A 378 -4.22 -38.97 -20.13
CA SER A 378 -3.15 -39.36 -19.21
C SER A 378 -3.46 -40.68 -18.51
N ASP A 379 -2.54 -41.64 -18.59
CA ASP A 379 -2.55 -42.90 -17.81
C ASP A 379 -2.25 -42.69 -16.31
N GLY A 380 -2.47 -41.48 -15.78
CA GLY A 380 -2.11 -41.11 -14.41
C GLY A 380 -0.62 -40.80 -14.19
N ILE A 381 0.20 -40.82 -15.24
CA ILE A 381 1.59 -40.35 -15.20
C ILE A 381 1.60 -38.82 -15.11
N ALA A 382 2.38 -38.25 -14.20
CA ALA A 382 2.45 -36.81 -13.99
C ALA A 382 2.88 -36.09 -15.28
N SER A 383 2.06 -35.14 -15.74
CA SER A 383 2.46 -34.17 -16.77
C SER A 383 3.66 -33.36 -16.29
N ALA A 384 4.41 -32.73 -17.20
CA ALA A 384 5.52 -31.86 -16.83
C ALA A 384 5.09 -30.83 -15.76
N GLU A 385 5.85 -30.68 -14.68
CA GLU A 385 5.51 -29.86 -13.50
C GLU A 385 5.01 -28.45 -13.87
N LYS A 386 5.63 -27.83 -14.89
CA LYS A 386 5.21 -26.52 -15.40
C LYS A 386 3.79 -26.50 -15.96
N VAL A 387 3.36 -27.57 -16.65
CA VAL A 387 1.99 -27.70 -17.19
C VAL A 387 0.99 -27.86 -16.04
N VAL A 388 1.34 -28.62 -15.00
CA VAL A 388 0.53 -28.71 -13.77
C VAL A 388 0.42 -27.34 -13.10
N ARG A 389 1.49 -26.54 -13.05
CA ARG A 389 1.46 -25.16 -12.54
C ARG A 389 0.54 -24.24 -13.32
N LEU A 390 0.59 -24.29 -14.65
CA LEU A 390 -0.35 -23.57 -15.50
C LEU A 390 -1.79 -24.01 -15.24
N SER A 391 -2.05 -25.32 -15.16
CA SER A 391 -3.38 -25.87 -14.92
C SER A 391 -3.94 -25.46 -13.55
N ALA A 392 -3.11 -25.51 -12.50
CA ALA A 392 -3.47 -25.04 -11.16
C ALA A 392 -3.75 -23.53 -11.14
N ALA A 393 -2.94 -22.72 -11.84
CA ALA A 393 -3.17 -21.28 -11.97
C ALA A 393 -4.49 -20.98 -12.70
N LEU A 394 -4.80 -21.72 -13.76
CA LEU A 394 -6.06 -21.58 -14.50
C LEU A 394 -7.27 -22.00 -13.65
N ALA A 395 -7.12 -23.04 -12.82
CA ALA A 395 -8.13 -23.42 -11.85
C ALA A 395 -8.37 -22.34 -10.80
N GLN A 396 -7.31 -21.67 -10.32
CA GLN A 396 -7.43 -20.51 -9.44
C GLN A 396 -8.18 -19.37 -10.13
N GLN A 397 -7.88 -19.10 -11.40
CA GLN A 397 -8.57 -18.07 -12.16
C GLN A 397 -10.08 -18.33 -12.26
N CYS A 398 -10.47 -19.58 -12.52
CA CYS A 398 -11.87 -19.99 -12.58
C CYS A 398 -12.54 -19.85 -11.21
N PHE A 399 -11.84 -20.15 -10.12
CA PHE A 399 -12.36 -19.94 -8.77
C PHE A 399 -12.55 -18.45 -8.45
N LEU A 400 -11.57 -17.60 -8.78
CA LEU A 400 -11.63 -16.16 -8.58
C LEU A 400 -12.76 -15.49 -9.36
N ASN A 401 -13.06 -15.98 -10.56
CA ASN A 401 -14.13 -15.44 -11.40
C ASN A 401 -15.51 -16.08 -11.15
N GLY A 402 -15.63 -17.02 -10.19
CA GLY A 402 -16.88 -17.72 -9.93
C GLY A 402 -17.33 -18.60 -11.10
N TYR A 403 -16.38 -19.15 -11.85
CA TYR A 403 -16.58 -20.06 -12.97
C TYR A 403 -17.45 -19.47 -14.10
N VAL A 404 -17.26 -18.17 -14.39
CA VAL A 404 -18.09 -17.38 -15.33
C VAL A 404 -17.84 -17.68 -16.81
N TRP A 405 -16.78 -18.42 -17.14
CA TRP A 405 -16.43 -18.77 -18.51
C TRP A 405 -17.44 -19.76 -19.11
N VAL A 406 -17.62 -19.69 -20.43
CA VAL A 406 -18.50 -20.61 -21.19
C VAL A 406 -18.09 -22.06 -20.96
N GLN A 407 -19.05 -22.97 -20.90
CA GLN A 407 -18.83 -24.40 -20.72
C GLN A 407 -19.73 -25.16 -21.69
N SER A 408 -19.16 -26.07 -22.47
CA SER A 408 -19.90 -27.00 -23.32
C SER A 408 -20.39 -28.22 -22.52
N GLU A 409 -21.40 -28.90 -23.06
CA GLU A 409 -21.90 -30.15 -22.50
C GLU A 409 -20.82 -31.25 -22.51
N ASP A 410 -19.99 -31.29 -23.56
CA ASP A 410 -18.85 -32.21 -23.66
C ASP A 410 -17.83 -31.99 -22.54
N GLU A 411 -17.47 -30.73 -22.24
CA GLU A 411 -16.62 -30.40 -21.09
C GLU A 411 -17.28 -30.85 -19.77
N ALA A 412 -18.57 -30.60 -19.60
CA ALA A 412 -19.30 -31.03 -18.40
C ALA A 412 -19.30 -32.56 -18.23
N ASN A 413 -19.43 -33.31 -19.33
CA ASN A 413 -19.36 -34.78 -19.33
C ASN A 413 -17.98 -35.26 -18.89
N HIS A 414 -16.90 -34.72 -19.47
CA HIS A 414 -15.54 -35.09 -19.12
C HIS A 414 -15.19 -34.77 -17.66
N VAL A 415 -15.65 -33.62 -17.14
CA VAL A 415 -15.44 -33.28 -15.72
C VAL A 415 -16.14 -34.29 -14.80
N ARG A 416 -17.37 -34.73 -15.14
CA ARG A 416 -18.09 -35.76 -14.38
C ARG A 416 -17.36 -37.10 -14.40
N GLU A 417 -16.76 -37.49 -15.53
CA GLU A 417 -15.94 -38.69 -15.63
C GLU A 417 -14.69 -38.61 -14.76
N LEU A 418 -13.96 -37.50 -14.82
CA LEU A 418 -12.78 -37.27 -13.97
C LEU A 418 -13.14 -37.28 -12.48
N GLN A 419 -14.27 -36.68 -12.07
CA GLN A 419 -14.74 -36.71 -10.68
C GLN A 419 -14.95 -38.16 -10.19
N LYS A 420 -15.54 -39.02 -11.02
CA LYS A 420 -15.69 -40.45 -10.71
C LYS A 420 -14.33 -41.14 -10.58
N ALA A 421 -13.40 -40.87 -11.50
CA ALA A 421 -12.05 -41.45 -11.47
C ALA A 421 -11.27 -41.04 -10.21
N VAL A 422 -11.31 -39.76 -9.83
CA VAL A 422 -10.65 -39.27 -8.60
C VAL A 422 -11.30 -39.88 -7.36
N THR A 423 -12.63 -39.98 -7.32
CA THR A 423 -13.34 -40.60 -6.19
C THR A 423 -12.92 -42.06 -6.04
N ALA A 424 -12.92 -42.83 -7.13
CA ALA A 424 -12.48 -44.22 -7.13
C ALA A 424 -11.00 -44.37 -6.72
N ALA A 425 -10.12 -43.49 -7.18
CA ALA A 425 -8.72 -43.51 -6.78
C ALA A 425 -8.55 -43.30 -5.27
N LEU A 426 -9.24 -42.30 -4.69
CA LEU A 426 -9.18 -42.02 -3.26
C LEU A 426 -9.76 -43.15 -2.40
N GLU A 427 -10.90 -43.73 -2.80
CA GLU A 427 -11.52 -44.88 -2.11
C GLU A 427 -10.59 -46.09 -2.10
N ASN A 428 -9.87 -46.32 -3.21
CA ASN A 428 -8.88 -47.39 -3.35
C ASN A 428 -7.49 -47.03 -2.80
N LYS A 429 -7.33 -45.86 -2.15
CA LYS A 429 -6.05 -45.33 -1.64
C LYS A 429 -4.94 -45.26 -2.70
N GLN A 430 -5.33 -45.04 -3.96
CA GLN A 430 -4.43 -44.82 -5.07
C GLN A 430 -4.04 -43.33 -5.17
N PRO A 431 -2.86 -43.01 -5.72
CA PRO A 431 -2.47 -41.63 -5.96
C PRO A 431 -3.41 -40.97 -6.98
N VAL A 432 -3.85 -39.75 -6.68
CA VAL A 432 -4.62 -38.92 -7.61
C VAL A 432 -3.65 -38.15 -8.49
N ALA A 433 -3.79 -38.29 -9.81
CA ALA A 433 -2.97 -37.56 -10.76
C ALA A 433 -3.20 -36.04 -10.63
N PRO A 434 -2.13 -35.22 -10.52
CA PRO A 434 -2.23 -33.76 -10.43
C PRO A 434 -3.16 -33.13 -11.47
N GLN A 435 -3.01 -33.52 -12.74
CA GLN A 435 -3.77 -33.00 -13.87
C GLN A 435 -5.26 -33.33 -13.80
N TRP A 436 -5.66 -34.43 -13.15
CA TRP A 436 -7.09 -34.72 -12.94
C TRP A 436 -7.69 -33.71 -11.97
N LEU A 437 -6.97 -33.46 -10.87
CA LEU A 437 -7.45 -32.54 -9.83
C LEU A 437 -7.50 -31.09 -10.32
N THR A 438 -6.44 -30.60 -10.98
CA THR A 438 -6.41 -29.24 -11.52
C THR A 438 -7.46 -29.02 -12.60
N SER A 439 -7.69 -30.03 -13.47
CA SER A 439 -8.75 -29.96 -14.49
C SER A 439 -10.14 -29.94 -13.88
N ILE A 440 -10.44 -30.75 -12.87
CA ILE A 440 -11.74 -30.67 -12.16
C ILE A 440 -11.91 -29.28 -11.52
N ALA A 441 -10.86 -28.79 -10.84
CA ALA A 441 -10.87 -27.52 -10.11
C ALA A 441 -11.08 -26.28 -11.01
N ALA A 442 -10.85 -26.40 -12.32
CA ALA A 442 -11.09 -25.35 -13.32
C ALA A 442 -12.55 -25.27 -13.79
N TYR A 443 -13.39 -26.23 -13.42
CA TYR A 443 -14.83 -26.24 -13.77
C TYR A 443 -15.73 -26.24 -12.54
N VAL A 444 -15.29 -26.81 -11.42
CA VAL A 444 -16.08 -26.94 -10.19
C VAL A 444 -15.20 -26.63 -8.97
N PRO A 445 -15.69 -25.89 -7.97
CA PRO A 445 -14.93 -25.64 -6.75
C PRO A 445 -14.69 -26.92 -5.96
N LEU A 446 -13.42 -27.17 -5.59
CA LEU A 446 -13.05 -28.41 -4.90
C LEU A 446 -13.75 -28.60 -3.54
N HIS A 447 -14.05 -27.54 -2.79
CA HIS A 447 -14.79 -27.67 -1.52
C HIS A 447 -16.24 -28.17 -1.69
N ALA A 448 -16.83 -28.01 -2.87
CA ALA A 448 -18.19 -28.49 -3.14
C ALA A 448 -18.22 -29.99 -3.48
N LEU A 449 -17.06 -30.64 -3.65
CA LEU A 449 -16.99 -32.07 -3.94
C LEU A 449 -17.16 -32.88 -2.65
N PRO A 450 -17.88 -34.02 -2.68
CA PRO A 450 -18.00 -34.91 -1.52
C PRO A 450 -16.66 -35.38 -0.93
N ILE A 451 -15.63 -35.45 -1.79
CA ILE A 451 -14.27 -35.88 -1.46
C ILE A 451 -13.39 -34.76 -0.88
N ALA A 452 -13.89 -33.53 -0.71
CA ALA A 452 -13.10 -32.38 -0.25
C ALA A 452 -12.31 -32.65 1.05
N GLY A 453 -12.96 -33.32 2.02
CA GLY A 453 -12.33 -33.68 3.30
C GLY A 453 -11.26 -34.78 3.20
N GLN A 454 -11.25 -35.58 2.14
CA GLN A 454 -10.18 -36.54 1.85
C GLN A 454 -9.03 -35.85 1.12
N LEU A 455 -9.35 -34.99 0.14
CA LEU A 455 -8.38 -34.20 -0.60
C LEU A 455 -7.57 -33.28 0.32
N SER A 456 -8.19 -32.66 1.31
CA SER A 456 -7.49 -31.77 2.27
C SER A 456 -6.45 -32.46 3.15
N LYS A 457 -6.48 -33.80 3.23
CA LYS A 457 -5.56 -34.62 4.02
C LYS A 457 -4.42 -35.21 3.20
N GLN A 458 -4.44 -35.05 1.87
CA GLN A 458 -3.39 -35.54 0.99
C GLN A 458 -2.12 -34.71 1.14
N THR A 459 -0.96 -35.37 1.14
CA THR A 459 0.33 -34.68 1.03
C THR A 459 0.61 -34.43 -0.46
N VAL A 460 0.57 -33.16 -0.85
CA VAL A 460 0.84 -32.74 -2.23
C VAL A 460 2.02 -31.77 -2.26
N GLY A 461 2.76 -31.74 -3.38
CA GLY A 461 3.80 -30.74 -3.62
C GLY A 461 3.23 -29.44 -4.20
N GLU A 462 4.08 -28.42 -4.31
CA GLU A 462 3.78 -27.27 -5.18
C GLU A 462 3.59 -27.76 -6.63
N PRO A 463 2.60 -27.26 -7.39
CA PRO A 463 1.71 -26.10 -7.16
C PRO A 463 0.33 -26.45 -6.56
N LEU A 464 0.09 -27.72 -6.21
CA LEU A 464 -1.22 -28.21 -5.75
C LEU A 464 -1.56 -27.74 -4.33
N THR A 465 -0.55 -27.49 -3.49
CA THR A 465 -0.74 -26.98 -2.12
C THR A 465 -1.54 -25.69 -2.14
N LEU A 466 -1.11 -24.69 -2.93
CA LEU A 466 -1.82 -23.42 -3.06
C LEU A 466 -3.25 -23.62 -3.60
N LEU A 467 -3.44 -24.55 -4.53
CA LEU A 467 -4.77 -24.84 -5.09
C LEU A 467 -5.74 -25.38 -4.03
N LEU A 468 -5.28 -26.36 -3.25
CA LEU A 468 -6.06 -26.96 -2.16
C LEU A 468 -6.32 -25.96 -1.03
N ASP A 469 -5.34 -25.13 -0.70
CA ASP A 469 -5.50 -24.08 0.31
C ASP A 469 -6.63 -23.12 -0.11
N ARG A 470 -6.56 -22.60 -1.34
CA ARG A 470 -7.53 -21.62 -1.87
C ARG A 470 -8.92 -22.17 -2.08
N GLN A 471 -9.05 -23.40 -2.59
CA GLN A 471 -10.37 -23.95 -2.96
C GLN A 471 -11.00 -24.84 -1.89
N ILE A 472 -10.26 -25.28 -0.86
CA ILE A 472 -10.77 -26.13 0.22
C ILE A 472 -10.55 -25.51 1.60
N LYS A 473 -9.29 -25.24 2.00
CA LYS A 473 -9.01 -24.81 3.38
C LYS A 473 -9.59 -23.42 3.67
N GLU A 474 -9.35 -22.46 2.78
CA GLU A 474 -9.84 -21.09 2.93
C GLU A 474 -11.39 -21.02 3.02
N PRO A 475 -12.18 -21.66 2.11
CA PRO A 475 -13.63 -21.75 2.26
C PRO A 475 -14.09 -22.43 3.56
N ALA A 476 -13.38 -23.47 4.02
CA ALA A 476 -13.72 -24.13 5.27
C ALA A 476 -13.49 -23.23 6.50
N GLU A 477 -12.40 -22.45 6.51
CA GLU A 477 -12.15 -21.43 7.52
C GLU A 477 -13.21 -20.33 7.50
N GLU A 478 -13.60 -19.86 6.31
CA GLU A 478 -14.68 -18.87 6.13
C GLU A 478 -16.01 -19.41 6.68
N ALA A 479 -16.36 -20.65 6.36
CA ALA A 479 -17.56 -21.31 6.88
C ALA A 479 -17.53 -21.43 8.42
N ALA A 480 -16.37 -21.72 9.01
CA ALA A 480 -16.20 -21.78 10.47
C ALA A 480 -16.29 -20.40 11.15
N LEU A 481 -15.94 -19.32 10.43
CA LEU A 481 -16.02 -17.95 10.94
C LEU A 481 -17.43 -17.38 10.90
N ARG A 482 -18.24 -17.79 9.92
CA ARG A 482 -19.58 -17.22 9.66
C ARG A 482 -20.48 -17.15 10.91
N PRO A 483 -20.57 -18.17 11.78
CA PRO A 483 -21.41 -18.11 12.98
C PRO A 483 -20.91 -17.11 14.04
N SER A 484 -19.64 -16.69 13.99
CA SER A 484 -19.05 -15.73 14.93
C SER A 484 -19.23 -14.27 14.53
N ILE A 485 -19.72 -14.01 13.31
CA ILE A 485 -19.98 -12.65 12.82
C ILE A 485 -21.18 -12.07 13.58
N GLN A 486 -21.01 -10.88 14.13
CA GLN A 486 -22.07 -10.19 14.87
C GLN A 486 -23.25 -9.88 13.94
N ILE A 487 -24.47 -9.89 14.48
CA ILE A 487 -25.69 -9.54 13.74
C ILE A 487 -26.32 -8.32 14.38
N ILE A 488 -26.35 -7.20 13.66
CA ILE A 488 -27.03 -5.96 14.07
C ILE A 488 -28.46 -5.97 13.54
N ALA A 489 -28.63 -6.28 12.25
CA ALA A 489 -29.93 -6.41 11.58
C ALA A 489 -29.84 -7.45 10.47
N LYS A 490 -30.79 -8.40 10.44
CA LYS A 490 -30.87 -9.43 9.38
C LYS A 490 -31.70 -8.93 8.19
N PRO A 491 -31.41 -9.39 6.97
CA PRO A 491 -32.33 -9.25 5.85
C PRO A 491 -33.69 -9.88 6.18
N SER A 492 -34.79 -9.25 5.75
CA SER A 492 -36.12 -9.84 5.87
C SER A 492 -36.24 -11.10 4.99
N ASP A 493 -36.77 -12.21 5.53
CA ASP A 493 -36.98 -13.48 4.81
C ASP A 493 -37.88 -13.38 3.54
N THR A 494 -38.48 -12.21 3.28
CA THR A 494 -39.49 -11.98 2.22
C THR A 494 -38.95 -11.41 0.89
N LYS A 495 -37.64 -11.15 0.73
CA LYS A 495 -37.09 -10.79 -0.59
C LYS A 495 -36.88 -12.06 -1.45
N THR A 496 -37.95 -12.43 -2.15
CA THR A 496 -38.06 -13.30 -3.35
C THR A 496 -36.80 -14.00 -3.88
N SER A 497 -36.84 -15.34 -3.86
CA SER A 497 -36.25 -16.40 -4.73
C SER A 497 -34.80 -16.36 -5.24
N ASP A 498 -34.04 -15.29 -5.11
CA ASP A 498 -32.61 -15.29 -5.44
C ASP A 498 -31.85 -15.47 -4.12
N ALA A 499 -31.60 -16.72 -3.71
CA ALA A 499 -30.77 -16.99 -2.54
C ALA A 499 -29.47 -16.19 -2.67
N PRO A 500 -29.08 -15.36 -1.67
CA PRO A 500 -27.82 -14.65 -1.73
C PRO A 500 -26.74 -15.69 -1.94
N ASP A 501 -25.94 -15.51 -2.99
CA ASP A 501 -24.84 -16.41 -3.28
C ASP A 501 -23.99 -16.51 -2.01
N ASP A 502 -23.94 -17.72 -1.47
CA ASP A 502 -23.21 -18.03 -0.25
C ASP A 502 -21.67 -17.99 -0.51
N THR A 503 -21.29 -17.67 -1.75
CA THR A 503 -19.94 -17.44 -2.23
C THR A 503 -19.55 -15.97 -2.09
N PRO A 504 -18.50 -15.63 -1.31
CA PRO A 504 -18.04 -14.25 -1.17
C PRO A 504 -17.47 -13.71 -2.49
N ALA A 505 -17.83 -12.47 -2.84
CA ALA A 505 -17.35 -11.83 -4.05
C ALA A 505 -17.27 -10.29 -3.95
N PRO A 506 -16.26 -9.66 -4.58
CA PRO A 506 -15.13 -10.28 -5.28
C PRO A 506 -14.12 -10.87 -4.29
N ARG A 507 -13.49 -11.99 -4.66
CA ARG A 507 -12.31 -12.52 -3.94
C ARG A 507 -11.07 -11.75 -4.40
N TRP A 508 -10.23 -11.32 -3.46
CA TRP A 508 -9.01 -10.56 -3.70
C TRP A 508 -7.82 -11.17 -2.92
N THR A 509 -6.59 -11.03 -3.42
CA THR A 509 -5.42 -11.69 -2.80
C THR A 509 -4.49 -10.74 -2.05
N ALA A 510 -4.55 -9.44 -2.35
CA ALA A 510 -3.74 -8.41 -1.71
C ALA A 510 -4.49 -7.07 -1.60
N VAL A 511 -3.96 -6.18 -0.76
CA VAL A 511 -4.39 -4.80 -0.55
C VAL A 511 -3.26 -3.85 -0.92
N THR A 512 -3.56 -2.59 -1.22
CA THR A 512 -2.50 -1.58 -1.36
C THR A 512 -1.88 -1.30 0.01
N PRO A 513 -0.55 -1.43 0.18
CA PRO A 513 0.12 -1.07 1.43
C PRO A 513 -0.17 0.37 1.82
N GLN A 514 -0.53 0.60 3.08
CA GLN A 514 -0.88 1.93 3.58
C GLN A 514 0.19 2.44 4.56
N ARG A 515 0.46 3.75 4.50
CA ARG A 515 1.20 4.44 5.57
C ARG A 515 0.18 4.98 6.58
N PRO A 516 0.39 4.75 7.88
CA PRO A 516 -0.44 5.36 8.91
C PRO A 516 -0.44 6.88 8.79
N ILE A 517 -1.63 7.47 8.72
CA ILE A 517 -1.87 8.91 8.69
C ILE A 517 -3.20 9.18 9.40
N SER A 518 -3.32 10.29 10.13
CA SER A 518 -4.63 10.64 10.69
C SER A 518 -5.61 11.00 9.57
N VAL A 519 -6.91 10.84 9.82
CA VAL A 519 -7.97 11.23 8.89
C VAL A 519 -7.81 12.70 8.49
N GLU A 520 -7.55 13.56 9.47
CA GLU A 520 -7.38 15.00 9.24
C GLU A 520 -6.16 15.33 8.37
N ALA A 521 -5.02 14.69 8.64
CA ALA A 521 -3.82 14.90 7.82
C ALA A 521 -4.01 14.38 6.40
N TYR A 522 -4.75 13.28 6.23
CA TYR A 522 -5.13 12.78 4.91
C TYR A 522 -6.01 13.80 4.16
N LEU A 523 -7.05 14.33 4.80
CA LEU A 523 -7.95 15.32 4.19
C LEU A 523 -7.22 16.63 3.89
N ARG A 524 -6.42 17.18 4.80
CA ARG A 524 -5.64 18.40 4.56
C ARG A 524 -4.63 18.23 3.43
N ARG A 525 -4.05 17.03 3.28
CA ARG A 525 -3.13 16.73 2.18
C ARG A 525 -3.86 16.60 0.83
N GLY A 526 -5.04 15.96 0.82
CA GLY A 526 -5.83 15.80 -0.40
C GLY A 526 -6.55 17.07 -0.85
N PHE A 527 -6.96 17.91 0.12
CA PHE A 527 -7.80 19.08 -0.07
C PHE A 527 -7.25 20.30 0.69
N PRO A 528 -6.05 20.80 0.33
CA PRO A 528 -5.36 21.84 1.10
C PRO A 528 -6.12 23.16 1.18
N ASP A 529 -6.95 23.46 0.17
CA ASP A 529 -7.74 24.68 0.10
C ASP A 529 -9.14 24.53 0.73
N ALA A 530 -9.53 23.34 1.19
CA ALA A 530 -10.85 23.12 1.76
C ALA A 530 -10.92 23.62 3.22
N ASP A 531 -12.06 24.22 3.57
CA ASP A 531 -12.36 24.62 4.96
C ASP A 531 -12.77 23.38 5.78
N VAL A 532 -11.78 22.56 6.12
CA VAL A 532 -11.97 21.32 6.90
C VAL A 532 -11.93 21.68 8.39
N ARG A 533 -13.10 21.68 9.04
CA ARG A 533 -13.17 21.94 10.49
C ARG A 533 -12.74 20.69 11.26
N THR A 534 -11.55 20.71 11.83
CA THR A 534 -11.02 19.60 12.63
C THR A 534 -11.43 19.72 14.09
N SER A 535 -11.68 18.60 14.75
CA SER A 535 -11.79 18.59 16.21
C SER A 535 -10.38 18.49 16.81
N ASP A 536 -10.06 19.24 17.87
CA ASP A 536 -8.78 19.10 18.60
C ASP A 536 -8.68 17.76 19.38
N LYS A 537 -9.35 16.70 18.90
CA LYS A 537 -9.38 15.39 19.54
C LYS A 537 -8.02 14.71 19.37
N ASN A 538 -7.40 14.43 20.51
CA ASN A 538 -6.26 13.50 20.63
C ASN A 538 -6.72 12.02 20.75
N GLU A 539 -8.02 11.73 20.61
CA GLU A 539 -8.59 10.38 20.72
C GLU A 539 -8.69 9.69 19.34
N PRO A 540 -8.69 8.35 19.29
CA PRO A 540 -8.89 7.62 18.05
C PRO A 540 -10.27 7.87 17.43
N PHE A 541 -10.34 7.88 16.10
CA PHE A 541 -11.60 8.03 15.37
C PHE A 541 -12.44 6.75 15.45
N ASP A 542 -13.75 6.88 15.59
CA ASP A 542 -14.69 5.79 15.34
C ASP A 542 -15.11 5.83 13.86
N ILE A 543 -14.81 4.75 13.13
CA ILE A 543 -14.99 4.64 11.68
C ILE A 543 -16.03 3.57 11.34
N LEU A 544 -17.02 3.93 10.53
CA LEU A 544 -17.97 2.99 9.91
C LEU A 544 -17.63 2.80 8.43
N ILE A 545 -17.55 1.55 7.98
CA ILE A 545 -17.56 1.20 6.55
C ILE A 545 -18.91 0.58 6.23
N ALA A 546 -19.78 1.33 5.56
CA ALA A 546 -21.12 0.91 5.22
C ALA A 546 -21.14 0.14 3.89
N ASP A 547 -21.60 -1.11 3.92
CA ASP A 547 -21.58 -2.05 2.80
C ASP A 547 -20.14 -2.33 2.31
N CYS A 548 -19.36 -2.98 3.18
CA CYS A 548 -17.94 -3.21 2.99
C CYS A 548 -17.59 -4.30 1.96
N GLY A 549 -18.58 -5.04 1.45
CA GLY A 549 -18.36 -6.21 0.60
C GLY A 549 -17.44 -7.21 1.27
N THR A 550 -16.48 -7.74 0.51
CA THR A 550 -15.45 -8.65 1.00
C THR A 550 -14.32 -7.96 1.80
N GLY A 551 -14.50 -6.71 2.21
CA GLY A 551 -13.68 -6.05 3.23
C GLY A 551 -12.35 -5.47 2.79
N GLN A 552 -12.02 -5.47 1.49
CA GLN A 552 -10.73 -4.95 1.00
C GLN A 552 -10.50 -3.48 1.41
N SER A 553 -11.48 -2.62 1.16
CA SER A 553 -11.41 -1.20 1.51
C SER A 553 -11.43 -0.97 3.03
N ALA A 554 -12.12 -1.82 3.80
CA ALA A 554 -12.13 -1.73 5.26
C ALA A 554 -10.74 -2.03 5.85
N ILE A 555 -10.06 -3.07 5.34
CA ILE A 555 -8.70 -3.43 5.76
C ILE A 555 -7.69 -2.34 5.39
N GLU A 556 -7.81 -1.73 4.21
CA GLU A 556 -6.98 -0.59 3.85
C GLU A 556 -7.26 0.63 4.72
N MET A 557 -8.53 0.93 5.00
CA MET A 557 -8.88 2.04 5.89
C MET A 557 -8.31 1.83 7.29
N ALA A 558 -8.37 0.60 7.82
CA ALA A 558 -7.81 0.26 9.13
C ALA A 558 -6.28 0.39 9.16
N ALA A 559 -5.60 -0.09 8.11
CA ALA A 559 -4.15 0.05 7.99
C ALA A 559 -3.70 1.52 7.85
N ARG A 560 -4.49 2.35 7.15
CA ARG A 560 -4.23 3.78 6.98
C ARG A 560 -4.45 4.59 8.25
N HIS A 561 -5.50 4.29 9.00
CA HIS A 561 -5.87 5.02 10.22
C HIS A 561 -5.65 4.18 11.47
N ALA A 562 -4.42 3.64 11.58
CA ALA A 562 -4.01 2.77 12.68
C ALA A 562 -4.32 3.40 14.05
N GLY A 563 -4.90 2.60 14.95
CA GLY A 563 -5.32 3.03 16.28
C GLY A 563 -6.81 3.43 16.39
N SER A 564 -7.49 3.67 15.26
CA SER A 564 -8.93 3.98 15.20
C SER A 564 -9.80 2.74 15.48
N ASN A 565 -10.99 2.94 16.06
CA ASN A 565 -11.98 1.87 16.20
C ASN A 565 -12.75 1.73 14.88
N MET A 566 -12.92 0.52 14.38
CA MET A 566 -13.58 0.30 13.10
C MET A 566 -14.70 -0.73 13.18
N LEU A 567 -15.86 -0.35 12.64
CA LEU A 567 -16.97 -1.25 12.34
C LEU A 567 -17.18 -1.32 10.82
N ALA A 568 -17.09 -2.50 10.25
CA ALA A 568 -17.40 -2.78 8.86
C ALA A 568 -18.68 -3.62 8.78
N ILE A 569 -19.67 -3.15 8.02
CA ILE A 569 -20.97 -3.81 7.90
C ILE A 569 -21.27 -4.20 6.46
N ASP A 570 -21.95 -5.33 6.28
CA ASP A 570 -22.43 -5.82 4.99
C ASP A 570 -23.69 -6.68 5.23
N PRO A 571 -24.67 -6.71 4.32
CA PRO A 571 -25.84 -7.57 4.46
C PRO A 571 -25.50 -9.07 4.28
N ASN A 572 -24.40 -9.41 3.59
CA ASN A 572 -24.01 -10.79 3.29
C ASN A 572 -22.96 -11.33 4.28
N ALA A 573 -23.36 -12.32 5.08
CA ALA A 573 -22.49 -12.96 6.07
C ALA A 573 -21.29 -13.71 5.44
N ALA A 574 -21.42 -14.23 4.21
CA ALA A 574 -20.31 -14.87 3.50
C ALA A 574 -19.20 -13.87 3.16
N ASN A 575 -19.58 -12.68 2.68
CA ASN A 575 -18.64 -11.58 2.43
C ASN A 575 -17.88 -11.19 3.70
N LEU A 576 -18.58 -11.07 4.82
CA LEU A 576 -17.97 -10.72 6.11
C LEU A 576 -17.07 -11.82 6.66
N ALA A 577 -17.43 -13.09 6.50
CA ALA A 577 -16.59 -14.21 6.91
C ALA A 577 -15.27 -14.24 6.13
N TYR A 578 -15.34 -13.97 4.82
CA TYR A 578 -14.16 -13.78 3.97
C TYR A 578 -13.32 -12.58 4.43
N ALA A 579 -13.96 -11.44 4.66
CA ALA A 579 -13.30 -10.22 5.15
C ALA A 579 -12.57 -10.46 6.48
N ALA A 580 -13.22 -11.13 7.44
CA ALA A 580 -12.65 -11.47 8.73
C ALA A 580 -11.44 -12.39 8.62
N ARG A 581 -11.46 -13.40 7.75
CA ARG A 581 -10.30 -14.26 7.47
C ARG A 581 -9.14 -13.45 6.89
N GLN A 582 -9.41 -12.61 5.90
CA GLN A 582 -8.38 -11.76 5.29
C GLN A 582 -7.78 -10.75 6.28
N ALA A 583 -8.63 -10.14 7.11
CA ALA A 583 -8.19 -9.21 8.16
C ALA A 583 -7.23 -9.91 9.13
N ARG A 584 -7.54 -11.13 9.57
CA ARG A 584 -6.62 -11.94 10.41
C ARG A 584 -5.30 -12.25 9.71
N ARG A 585 -5.34 -12.66 8.43
CA ARG A 585 -4.16 -12.95 7.63
C ARG A 585 -3.22 -11.73 7.52
N LEU A 586 -3.79 -10.53 7.44
CA LEU A 586 -3.07 -9.26 7.31
C LEU A 586 -2.79 -8.56 8.65
N GLY A 587 -3.08 -9.21 9.78
CA GLY A 587 -2.83 -8.64 11.11
C GLY A 587 -3.77 -7.49 11.52
N GLN A 588 -4.92 -7.34 10.86
CA GLN A 588 -5.93 -6.30 11.12
C GLN A 588 -7.11 -6.85 11.95
N SER A 589 -6.82 -7.44 13.11
CA SER A 589 -7.85 -8.06 13.97
C SER A 589 -8.74 -7.07 14.73
N ALA A 590 -8.42 -5.78 14.69
CA ALA A 590 -9.16 -4.72 15.38
C ALA A 590 -10.48 -4.32 14.69
N ILE A 591 -10.73 -4.80 13.46
CA ILE A 591 -11.94 -4.49 12.70
C ILE A 591 -13.10 -5.34 13.23
N GLY A 592 -14.16 -4.69 13.71
CA GLY A 592 -15.44 -5.35 13.97
C GLY A 592 -16.20 -5.59 12.67
N PHE A 593 -16.64 -6.83 12.42
CA PHE A 593 -17.47 -7.18 11.27
C PHE A 593 -18.88 -7.56 11.73
N ALA A 594 -19.91 -6.96 11.13
CA ALA A 594 -21.29 -7.26 11.49
C ALA A 594 -22.26 -7.28 10.31
N VAL A 595 -23.22 -8.21 10.35
CA VAL A 595 -24.34 -8.28 9.41
C VAL A 595 -25.32 -7.15 9.71
N CYS A 596 -25.60 -6.33 8.70
CA CYS A 596 -26.54 -5.22 8.80
C CYS A 596 -27.23 -4.96 7.45
N ASP A 597 -28.52 -5.30 7.33
CA ASP A 597 -29.36 -4.93 6.17
C ASP A 597 -30.11 -3.61 6.38
N ASP A 598 -30.29 -3.18 7.65
CA ASP A 598 -30.99 -1.95 8.00
C ASP A 598 -30.14 -1.05 8.90
N LEU A 599 -29.67 0.06 8.33
CA LEU A 599 -28.86 1.07 9.02
C LEU A 599 -29.57 1.70 10.23
N SER A 600 -30.90 1.70 10.27
CA SER A 600 -31.66 2.25 11.40
C SER A 600 -31.43 1.49 12.72
N SER A 601 -30.95 0.25 12.62
CA SER A 601 -30.62 -0.60 13.77
C SER A 601 -29.24 -0.30 14.37
N VAL A 602 -28.41 0.49 13.69
CA VAL A 602 -27.08 0.89 14.18
C VAL A 602 -27.26 2.01 15.20
N LYS A 603 -26.89 1.74 16.46
CA LYS A 603 -27.08 2.69 17.58
C LYS A 603 -25.85 3.54 17.88
N GLN A 604 -24.72 3.22 17.27
CA GLN A 604 -23.45 3.93 17.47
C GLN A 604 -23.38 5.12 16.53
N SER A 605 -22.73 6.20 16.98
CA SER A 605 -22.36 7.33 16.11
C SER A 605 -20.87 7.29 15.80
N PHE A 606 -20.49 7.76 14.62
CA PHE A 606 -19.13 7.66 14.09
C PHE A 606 -18.56 9.04 13.76
N ASP A 607 -17.23 9.16 13.83
CA ASP A 607 -16.52 10.36 13.37
C ASP A 607 -16.28 10.32 11.86
N VAL A 608 -16.11 9.11 11.29
CA VAL A 608 -15.92 8.90 9.85
C VAL A 608 -16.86 7.81 9.34
N ILE A 609 -17.49 8.06 8.20
CA ILE A 609 -18.30 7.05 7.49
C ILE A 609 -17.80 6.92 6.04
N ASP A 610 -17.32 5.74 5.64
CA ASP A 610 -17.20 5.40 4.23
C ASP A 610 -18.52 4.82 3.75
N ALA A 611 -19.24 5.60 2.96
CA ALA A 611 -20.56 5.28 2.42
C ALA A 611 -20.51 4.91 0.93
N THR A 612 -19.32 4.71 0.36
CA THR A 612 -19.17 4.46 -1.09
C THR A 612 -19.92 3.21 -1.56
N GLY A 613 -19.79 2.10 -0.83
CA GLY A 613 -20.53 0.87 -1.08
C GLY A 613 -22.03 1.08 -0.96
N ALA A 614 -22.48 1.56 0.21
CA ALA A 614 -23.90 1.69 0.53
C ALA A 614 -24.65 2.59 -0.47
N MET A 615 -24.05 3.70 -0.87
CA MET A 615 -24.67 4.65 -1.81
C MET A 615 -24.73 4.09 -3.24
N SER A 616 -23.76 3.24 -3.63
CA SER A 616 -23.78 2.59 -4.95
C SER A 616 -24.90 1.55 -5.11
N LYS A 617 -25.40 1.00 -3.99
CA LYS A 617 -26.45 -0.04 -3.97
C LYS A 617 -27.78 0.46 -3.39
N ALA A 618 -27.88 1.75 -3.05
CA ALA A 618 -29.02 2.30 -2.34
C ALA A 618 -30.31 2.27 -3.18
N ALA A 619 -31.32 1.56 -2.69
CA ALA A 619 -32.68 1.59 -3.24
C ALA A 619 -33.28 2.99 -3.25
N ASN A 620 -33.00 3.74 -2.18
CA ASN A 620 -33.37 5.13 -2.02
C ASN A 620 -32.17 5.88 -1.44
N ALA A 621 -31.43 6.58 -2.32
CA ALA A 621 -30.26 7.35 -1.93
C ALA A 621 -30.55 8.39 -0.87
N GLU A 622 -31.67 9.11 -1.01
CA GLU A 622 -31.99 10.19 -0.08
C GLU A 622 -32.19 9.64 1.33
N GLN A 623 -33.00 8.58 1.44
CA GLN A 623 -33.26 7.94 2.72
C GLN A 623 -31.99 7.32 3.32
N THR A 624 -31.17 6.66 2.48
CA THR A 624 -29.90 6.06 2.89
C THR A 624 -28.92 7.13 3.39
N LEU A 625 -28.81 8.24 2.67
CA LEU A 625 -27.96 9.37 3.04
C LEU A 625 -28.44 10.02 4.34
N VAL A 626 -29.74 10.20 4.54
CA VAL A 626 -30.32 10.70 5.80
C VAL A 626 -29.97 9.77 6.97
N MET A 627 -30.10 8.46 6.79
CA MET A 627 -29.72 7.48 7.83
C MET A 627 -28.23 7.56 8.14
N LEU A 628 -27.35 7.54 7.14
CA LEU A 628 -25.90 7.64 7.33
C LEU A 628 -25.51 8.94 8.01
N THR A 629 -26.12 10.06 7.63
CA THR A 629 -25.87 11.35 8.28
C THR A 629 -26.37 11.38 9.72
N SER A 630 -27.42 10.63 10.07
CA SER A 630 -27.87 10.50 11.46
C SER A 630 -26.85 9.74 12.33
N LEU A 631 -26.10 8.81 11.74
CA LEU A 631 -25.01 8.08 12.40
C LEU A 631 -23.72 8.90 12.48
N LEU A 632 -23.59 9.96 11.68
CA LEU A 632 -22.40 10.81 11.65
C LEU A 632 -22.45 11.87 12.75
N ARG A 633 -21.37 11.99 13.55
CA ARG A 633 -21.23 13.06 14.54
C ARG A 633 -21.12 14.43 13.86
N THR A 634 -21.55 15.48 14.56
CA THR A 634 -21.38 16.86 14.08
C THR A 634 -19.89 17.16 13.86
N GLY A 635 -19.54 17.72 12.70
CA GLY A 635 -18.15 17.92 12.29
C GLY A 635 -17.46 16.66 11.73
N GLY A 636 -18.12 15.49 11.76
CA GLY A 636 -17.60 14.25 11.21
C GLY A 636 -17.53 14.25 9.69
N PHE A 637 -16.74 13.33 9.15
CA PHE A 637 -16.45 13.19 7.73
C PHE A 637 -17.19 12.00 7.11
N MET A 638 -17.67 12.16 5.88
CA MET A 638 -18.22 11.05 5.10
C MET A 638 -17.62 11.02 3.72
N ARG A 639 -17.36 9.82 3.21
CA ARG A 639 -16.99 9.60 1.81
C ARG A 639 -18.17 8.98 1.07
N VAL A 640 -18.65 9.66 0.05
CA VAL A 640 -19.87 9.31 -0.70
C VAL A 640 -19.50 8.90 -2.12
N GLY A 641 -20.01 7.75 -2.57
CA GLY A 641 -19.88 7.27 -3.95
C GLY A 641 -20.98 7.84 -4.83
N ILE A 642 -20.63 8.30 -6.02
CA ILE A 642 -21.55 8.89 -7.00
C ILE A 642 -21.33 8.22 -8.34
N GLN A 643 -22.41 7.80 -8.99
CA GLN A 643 -22.32 7.10 -10.26
C GLN A 643 -22.24 8.07 -11.44
N GLY A 644 -21.33 7.81 -12.38
CA GLY A 644 -21.22 8.54 -13.65
C GLY A 644 -22.34 8.17 -14.63
N GLU A 645 -22.74 9.10 -15.49
CA GLU A 645 -23.91 8.94 -16.36
C GLU A 645 -23.72 7.83 -17.41
N ASN A 646 -22.49 7.66 -17.91
CA ASN A 646 -22.17 6.62 -18.90
C ASN A 646 -22.34 5.21 -18.32
N LEU A 647 -21.86 4.97 -17.10
CA LEU A 647 -22.05 3.69 -16.41
C LEU A 647 -23.53 3.42 -16.16
N ARG A 648 -24.28 4.44 -15.71
CA ARG A 648 -25.73 4.34 -15.48
C ARG A 648 -26.48 3.89 -16.73
N ARG A 649 -26.20 4.52 -17.87
CA ARG A 649 -26.80 4.17 -19.17
C ARG A 649 -26.45 2.73 -19.59
N ALA A 650 -25.20 2.33 -19.40
CA ALA A 650 -24.73 0.98 -19.73
C ALA A 650 -25.43 -0.09 -18.87
N ILE A 651 -25.53 0.13 -17.55
CA ILE A 651 -26.21 -0.78 -16.61
C ILE A 651 -27.69 -0.89 -16.98
N LYS A 652 -28.39 0.24 -17.18
CA LYS A 652 -29.80 0.25 -17.58
C LYS A 652 -30.03 -0.55 -18.87
N SER A 653 -29.20 -0.32 -19.89
CA SER A 653 -29.27 -1.07 -21.14
C SER A 653 -28.99 -2.57 -20.94
N GLY A 654 -28.08 -2.94 -20.05
CA GLY A 654 -27.84 -4.33 -19.67
C GLY A 654 -29.03 -4.96 -18.94
N GLN A 655 -29.66 -4.25 -18.01
CA GLN A 655 -30.87 -4.71 -17.30
C GLN A 655 -32.08 -4.85 -18.23
N ASP A 656 -32.25 -3.94 -19.20
CA ASP A 656 -33.24 -4.07 -20.28
C ASP A 656 -32.97 -5.32 -21.14
N PHE A 657 -31.69 -5.63 -21.39
CA PHE A 657 -31.27 -6.84 -22.09
C PHE A 657 -31.58 -8.11 -21.28
N VAL A 658 -31.38 -8.09 -19.96
CA VAL A 658 -31.78 -9.17 -19.04
C VAL A 658 -33.28 -9.43 -19.14
N ARG A 659 -34.10 -8.38 -19.02
CA ARG A 659 -35.57 -8.47 -19.06
C ARG A 659 -36.09 -8.96 -20.42
N SER A 660 -35.55 -8.43 -21.52
CA SER A 660 -36.02 -8.80 -22.86
C SER A 660 -35.61 -10.21 -23.28
N GLY A 661 -34.46 -10.71 -22.82
CA GLY A 661 -34.00 -12.07 -23.12
C GLY A 661 -34.40 -13.13 -22.10
N ASN A 662 -35.12 -12.77 -21.03
CA ASN A 662 -35.56 -13.68 -19.95
C ASN A 662 -34.42 -14.53 -19.35
N TYR A 663 -33.26 -13.90 -19.15
CA TYR A 663 -32.08 -14.57 -18.57
C TYR A 663 -32.29 -14.87 -17.09
N GLN A 664 -31.72 -15.98 -16.62
CA GLN A 664 -31.72 -16.36 -15.21
C GLN A 664 -30.53 -15.76 -14.47
N SER A 665 -30.70 -15.50 -13.17
CA SER A 665 -29.66 -14.98 -12.27
C SER A 665 -28.62 -16.06 -11.90
N ASP A 666 -28.84 -17.32 -12.26
CA ASP A 666 -27.89 -18.40 -12.02
C ASP A 666 -26.62 -18.30 -12.90
N GLN A 667 -25.67 -19.19 -12.65
CA GLN A 667 -24.38 -19.18 -13.33
C GLN A 667 -24.48 -19.37 -14.85
N ASP A 668 -25.37 -20.25 -15.32
CA ASP A 668 -25.52 -20.55 -16.75
C ASP A 668 -26.28 -19.43 -17.48
N GLY A 669 -27.28 -18.84 -16.84
CA GLY A 669 -27.96 -17.64 -17.30
C GLY A 669 -27.00 -16.46 -17.45
N ILE A 670 -26.09 -16.25 -16.49
CA ILE A 670 -25.05 -15.22 -16.56
C ILE A 670 -24.05 -15.50 -17.69
N ARG A 671 -23.58 -16.75 -17.85
CA ARG A 671 -22.69 -17.14 -18.96
C ARG A 671 -23.32 -16.79 -20.31
N LEU A 672 -24.58 -17.18 -20.51
CA LEU A 672 -25.30 -16.93 -21.76
C LEU A 672 -25.54 -15.44 -22.00
N LEU A 673 -25.99 -14.72 -20.97
CA LEU A 673 -26.19 -13.27 -20.99
C LEU A 673 -24.92 -12.54 -21.44
N ARG A 674 -23.77 -12.85 -20.83
CA ARG A 674 -22.48 -12.24 -21.17
C ARG A 674 -22.13 -12.47 -22.64
N GLN A 675 -22.25 -13.71 -23.13
CA GLN A 675 -21.96 -14.03 -24.52
C GLN A 675 -22.85 -13.26 -25.50
N ASN A 676 -24.12 -13.03 -25.15
CA ASN A 676 -25.03 -12.28 -25.99
C ASN A 676 -24.79 -10.77 -25.94
N ILE A 677 -24.41 -10.20 -24.78
CA ILE A 677 -23.95 -8.80 -24.68
C ILE A 677 -22.69 -8.58 -25.52
N LEU A 678 -21.76 -9.54 -25.53
CA LEU A 678 -20.52 -9.45 -26.30
C LEU A 678 -20.71 -9.47 -27.82
N LYS A 679 -21.85 -9.99 -28.31
CA LYS A 679 -22.23 -9.98 -29.74
C LYS A 679 -22.83 -8.66 -30.20
N LEU A 680 -23.19 -7.76 -29.27
CA LEU A 680 -23.71 -6.44 -29.61
C LEU A 680 -22.63 -5.60 -30.30
N SER A 681 -23.05 -4.65 -31.13
CA SER A 681 -22.14 -3.72 -31.79
C SER A 681 -21.35 -2.90 -30.76
N GLU A 682 -20.13 -2.48 -31.10
CA GLU A 682 -19.24 -1.75 -30.19
C GLU A 682 -19.86 -0.46 -29.62
N GLY A 683 -20.73 0.21 -30.39
CA GLY A 683 -21.44 1.41 -29.95
C GLY A 683 -22.69 1.16 -29.08
N HIS A 684 -23.09 -0.09 -28.85
CA HIS A 684 -24.27 -0.39 -28.05
C HIS A 684 -24.00 -0.10 -26.55
N PRO A 685 -24.88 0.61 -25.80
CA PRO A 685 -24.60 0.99 -24.42
C PRO A 685 -24.28 -0.20 -23.48
N ALA A 686 -25.01 -1.32 -23.57
CA ALA A 686 -24.70 -2.53 -22.80
C ALA A 686 -23.31 -3.13 -23.13
N ARG A 687 -22.75 -2.88 -24.31
CA ARG A 687 -21.44 -3.42 -24.73
C ARG A 687 -20.29 -2.82 -23.93
N ILE A 688 -20.46 -1.60 -23.40
CA ILE A 688 -19.54 -0.90 -22.49
C ILE A 688 -19.30 -1.70 -21.21
N LEU A 689 -20.28 -2.50 -20.77
CA LEU A 689 -20.14 -3.32 -19.57
C LEU A 689 -19.00 -4.35 -19.67
N SER A 690 -18.61 -4.77 -20.89
CA SER A 690 -17.46 -5.67 -21.02
C SER A 690 -16.12 -4.98 -20.73
N GLN A 691 -16.08 -3.68 -20.51
CA GLN A 691 -14.87 -2.97 -20.08
C GLN A 691 -14.75 -2.93 -18.55
N ARG A 692 -15.74 -3.50 -17.85
CA ARG A 692 -15.84 -3.50 -16.38
C ARG A 692 -15.39 -4.82 -15.81
N VAL A 693 -14.55 -4.77 -14.78
CA VAL A 693 -14.10 -5.96 -14.04
C VAL A 693 -15.30 -6.72 -13.47
N GLU A 694 -16.36 -6.01 -13.08
CA GLU A 694 -17.58 -6.60 -12.54
C GLU A 694 -18.28 -7.54 -13.54
N PHE A 695 -18.10 -7.34 -14.84
CA PHE A 695 -18.62 -8.22 -15.89
C PHE A 695 -17.88 -9.55 -15.99
N TYR A 696 -16.71 -9.70 -15.36
CA TYR A 696 -15.85 -10.88 -15.46
C TYR A 696 -15.88 -11.78 -14.23
N THR A 697 -16.86 -11.61 -13.34
CA THR A 697 -17.15 -12.62 -12.32
C THR A 697 -18.64 -12.90 -12.23
N THR A 698 -19.03 -14.13 -11.89
CA THR A 698 -20.45 -14.51 -11.82
C THR A 698 -21.22 -13.63 -10.82
N ALA A 699 -20.73 -13.52 -9.58
CA ALA A 699 -21.42 -12.78 -8.52
C ALA A 699 -21.49 -11.27 -8.79
N THR A 700 -20.38 -10.63 -9.19
CA THR A 700 -20.40 -9.19 -9.48
C THR A 700 -21.20 -8.86 -10.74
N CYS A 701 -21.22 -9.75 -11.74
CA CYS A 701 -22.03 -9.58 -12.94
C CYS A 701 -23.52 -9.73 -12.62
N ARG A 702 -23.87 -10.66 -11.72
CA ARG A 702 -25.23 -10.79 -11.19
C ARG A 702 -25.67 -9.50 -10.52
N ASP A 703 -24.87 -9.02 -9.58
CA ASP A 703 -25.11 -7.78 -8.85
C ASP A 703 -25.29 -6.58 -9.76
N LEU A 704 -24.50 -6.51 -10.84
CA LEU A 704 -24.55 -5.43 -11.82
C LEU A 704 -25.82 -5.44 -12.67
N LEU A 705 -26.30 -6.63 -13.07
CA LEU A 705 -27.32 -6.77 -14.13
C LEU A 705 -28.69 -7.25 -13.67
N PHE A 706 -28.79 -7.91 -12.53
CA PHE A 706 -30.06 -8.47 -12.02
C PHE A 706 -30.68 -7.64 -10.90
N ARG A 707 -29.97 -6.65 -10.34
CA ARG A 707 -30.58 -5.68 -9.44
C ARG A 707 -31.44 -4.70 -10.24
N LEU A 708 -32.75 -4.86 -10.16
CA LEU A 708 -33.72 -4.07 -10.92
C LEU A 708 -33.90 -2.62 -10.44
N GLN A 709 -33.12 -2.15 -9.47
CA GLN A 709 -33.23 -0.80 -8.93
C GLN A 709 -32.33 0.17 -9.70
N GLU A 710 -32.86 1.33 -10.05
CA GLU A 710 -32.07 2.38 -10.70
C GLU A 710 -31.11 3.04 -9.69
N PRO A 711 -29.88 3.38 -10.11
CA PRO A 711 -28.95 4.14 -9.27
C PRO A 711 -29.55 5.49 -8.88
N THR A 712 -29.54 5.80 -7.59
CA THR A 712 -30.28 6.94 -7.04
C THR A 712 -29.44 8.21 -6.82
N VAL A 713 -28.10 8.13 -6.84
CA VAL A 713 -27.19 9.30 -6.80
C VAL A 713 -26.42 9.47 -8.11
N THR A 714 -26.60 10.61 -8.74
CA THR A 714 -25.89 11.05 -9.95
C THR A 714 -25.26 12.42 -9.72
N LEU A 715 -24.34 12.84 -10.60
CA LEU A 715 -23.81 14.22 -10.54
C LEU A 715 -24.91 15.28 -10.58
N ALA A 716 -26.01 15.02 -11.28
CA ALA A 716 -27.12 15.97 -11.45
C ALA A 716 -27.93 16.23 -10.17
N ASN A 717 -28.05 15.25 -9.27
CA ASN A 717 -28.84 15.38 -8.04
C ASN A 717 -28.00 15.37 -6.75
N ALA A 718 -26.73 14.96 -6.80
CA ALA A 718 -25.89 14.78 -5.62
C ALA A 718 -25.74 16.06 -4.80
N ALA A 719 -25.49 17.22 -5.42
CA ALA A 719 -25.34 18.49 -4.70
C ALA A 719 -26.59 18.84 -3.86
N MET A 720 -27.78 18.60 -4.42
CA MET A 720 -29.05 18.82 -3.74
C MET A 720 -29.25 17.85 -2.57
N LEU A 721 -28.98 16.56 -2.79
CA LEU A 721 -29.11 15.52 -1.77
C LEU A 721 -28.17 15.76 -0.58
N LEU A 722 -26.90 16.09 -0.86
CA LEU A 722 -25.89 16.42 0.15
C LEU A 722 -26.32 17.65 0.97
N THR A 723 -26.81 18.70 0.30
CA THR A 723 -27.29 19.91 0.98
C THR A 723 -28.49 19.61 1.87
N LYS A 724 -29.48 18.84 1.37
CA LYS A 724 -30.66 18.43 2.14
C LYS A 724 -30.30 17.57 3.36
N ALA A 725 -29.24 16.79 3.26
CA ALA A 725 -28.70 16.00 4.36
C ALA A 725 -27.84 16.80 5.35
N GLY A 726 -27.55 18.09 5.10
CA GLY A 726 -26.71 18.91 5.98
C GLY A 726 -25.20 18.64 5.84
N LEU A 727 -24.75 18.25 4.64
CA LEU A 727 -23.37 17.90 4.34
C LEU A 727 -22.70 18.96 3.44
N ALA A 728 -21.60 19.55 3.90
CA ALA A 728 -20.72 20.39 3.09
C ALA A 728 -19.77 19.55 2.26
N VAL A 729 -19.50 19.97 1.02
CA VAL A 729 -18.52 19.31 0.15
C VAL A 729 -17.11 19.76 0.51
N ILE A 730 -16.22 18.81 0.78
CA ILE A 730 -14.79 19.05 0.96
C ILE A 730 -14.11 19.04 -0.41
N GLY A 731 -14.33 17.99 -1.19
CA GLY A 731 -13.72 17.83 -2.50
C GLY A 731 -13.89 16.45 -3.10
N PHE A 732 -13.57 16.34 -4.39
CA PHE A 732 -13.62 15.10 -5.16
C PHE A 732 -12.28 14.36 -5.05
N ASP A 733 -12.31 13.12 -4.57
CA ASP A 733 -11.16 12.21 -4.51
C ASP A 733 -10.95 11.55 -5.87
N ILE A 734 -10.14 12.19 -6.72
CA ILE A 734 -9.99 11.88 -8.14
C ILE A 734 -8.50 11.82 -8.50
N ASP A 735 -8.18 10.95 -9.47
CA ASP A 735 -6.84 10.84 -10.06
C ASP A 735 -6.31 12.20 -10.52
N THR A 736 -5.04 12.49 -10.21
CA THR A 736 -4.39 13.78 -10.46
C THR A 736 -4.50 14.22 -11.91
N ARG A 737 -4.39 13.30 -12.89
CA ARG A 737 -4.48 13.64 -14.32
C ARG A 737 -5.87 14.14 -14.70
N ILE A 738 -6.91 13.54 -14.14
CA ILE A 738 -8.29 14.00 -14.37
C ILE A 738 -8.51 15.34 -13.67
N GLY A 739 -8.00 15.49 -12.43
CA GLY A 739 -8.08 16.74 -11.68
C GLY A 739 -7.37 17.93 -12.35
N ASP A 740 -6.18 17.72 -12.91
CA ASP A 740 -5.44 18.77 -13.62
C ASP A 740 -6.15 19.21 -14.90
N ARG A 741 -6.75 18.26 -15.64
CA ARG A 741 -7.58 18.59 -16.80
C ARG A 741 -8.85 19.35 -16.40
N TYR A 742 -9.49 18.95 -15.32
CA TYR A 742 -10.63 19.70 -14.78
C TYR A 742 -10.22 21.15 -14.49
N ARG A 743 -9.10 21.35 -13.77
CA ARG A 743 -8.60 22.70 -13.42
C ARG A 743 -8.19 23.52 -14.64
N ALA A 744 -7.63 22.89 -15.67
CA ALA A 744 -7.32 23.55 -16.93
C ALA A 744 -8.59 24.05 -17.65
N ARG A 745 -9.68 23.28 -17.61
CA ARG A 745 -10.97 23.65 -18.22
C ARG A 745 -11.77 24.64 -17.38
N PHE A 746 -11.68 24.53 -16.05
CA PHE A 746 -12.44 25.33 -15.08
C PHE A 746 -11.51 26.05 -14.08
N PRO A 747 -10.70 27.02 -14.52
CA PRO A 747 -9.73 27.69 -13.64
C PRO A 747 -10.36 28.50 -12.51
N GLN A 748 -11.67 28.80 -12.61
CA GLN A 748 -12.45 29.50 -11.58
C GLN A 748 -12.93 28.58 -10.43
N ASP A 749 -12.80 27.26 -10.58
CA ASP A 749 -13.10 26.27 -9.53
C ASP A 749 -11.89 25.37 -9.29
N PRO A 750 -10.77 25.91 -8.76
CA PRO A 750 -9.56 25.13 -8.51
C PRO A 750 -9.75 24.04 -7.45
N ARG A 751 -10.79 24.13 -6.61
CA ARG A 751 -11.14 23.14 -5.59
C ARG A 751 -11.93 21.95 -6.15
N MET A 752 -12.39 22.02 -7.40
CA MET A 752 -13.13 20.97 -8.09
C MET A 752 -14.42 20.54 -7.38
N THR A 753 -15.11 21.49 -6.74
CA THR A 753 -16.30 21.20 -5.92
C THR A 753 -17.61 21.36 -6.67
N ASN A 754 -17.58 21.89 -7.90
CA ASN A 754 -18.79 22.15 -8.68
C ASN A 754 -19.25 20.92 -9.48
N PHE A 755 -20.39 20.35 -9.08
CA PHE A 755 -21.00 19.18 -9.72
C PHE A 755 -21.41 19.41 -11.18
N ALA A 756 -21.84 20.62 -11.54
CA ALA A 756 -22.24 20.94 -12.91
C ALA A 756 -21.03 20.99 -13.86
N ASN A 757 -19.88 21.44 -13.36
CA ASN A 757 -18.63 21.39 -14.12
C ASN A 757 -18.20 19.94 -14.39
N TRP A 758 -18.30 19.06 -13.40
CA TRP A 758 -18.04 17.63 -13.58
C TRP A 758 -19.00 17.00 -14.60
N GLN A 759 -20.29 17.33 -14.54
CA GLN A 759 -21.27 16.87 -15.52
C GLN A 759 -20.97 17.38 -16.95
N SER A 760 -20.54 18.64 -17.07
CA SER A 760 -20.10 19.24 -18.34
C SER A 760 -18.85 18.55 -18.89
N LEU A 761 -17.94 18.13 -18.01
CA LEU A 761 -16.75 17.37 -18.38
C LEU A 761 -17.13 15.99 -18.94
N GLU A 762 -17.99 15.24 -18.24
CA GLU A 762 -18.48 13.93 -18.72
C GLU A 762 -19.17 14.01 -20.09
N SER A 763 -19.98 15.05 -20.28
CA SER A 763 -20.80 15.20 -21.49
C SER A 763 -19.97 15.64 -22.71
N GLY A 764 -18.91 16.43 -22.50
CA GLY A 764 -18.07 16.94 -23.58
C GLY A 764 -16.93 16.01 -23.99
N GLU A 765 -16.49 15.13 -23.09
CA GLU A 765 -15.32 14.25 -23.29
C GLU A 765 -15.64 12.84 -22.76
N PRO A 766 -16.33 11.98 -23.55
CA PRO A 766 -16.79 10.67 -23.08
C PRO A 766 -15.66 9.76 -22.57
N ASP A 767 -14.47 9.87 -23.15
CA ASP A 767 -13.27 9.13 -22.74
C ASP A 767 -12.72 9.58 -21.37
N MET A 768 -13.23 10.71 -20.85
CA MET A 768 -12.87 11.32 -19.57
C MET A 768 -13.95 11.17 -18.50
N ALA A 769 -15.12 10.68 -18.86
CA ALA A 769 -16.19 10.46 -17.91
C ALA A 769 -15.76 9.39 -16.90
N ALA A 770 -15.60 9.79 -15.64
CA ALA A 770 -15.27 8.83 -14.60
C ALA A 770 -16.50 7.93 -14.42
N MET A 771 -16.29 6.63 -14.44
CA MET A 771 -17.40 5.69 -14.27
C MET A 771 -18.09 5.84 -12.90
N SER A 772 -17.35 6.35 -11.91
CA SER A 772 -17.82 6.71 -10.58
C SER A 772 -16.92 7.79 -9.98
N TYR A 773 -17.49 8.62 -9.11
CA TYR A 773 -16.80 9.65 -8.34
C TYR A 773 -16.88 9.34 -6.85
N ASN A 774 -15.81 9.63 -6.11
CA ASN A 774 -15.83 9.63 -4.66
C ASN A 774 -15.72 11.07 -4.17
N VAL A 775 -16.60 11.47 -3.26
CA VAL A 775 -16.64 12.84 -2.72
C VAL A 775 -16.52 12.78 -1.22
N TRP A 776 -15.57 13.54 -0.68
CA TRP A 776 -15.49 13.79 0.76
C TRP A 776 -16.41 14.94 1.14
N VAL A 777 -17.16 14.74 2.20
CA VAL A 777 -18.12 15.71 2.75
C VAL A 777 -18.00 15.78 4.27
N GLN A 778 -18.43 16.90 4.85
CA GLN A 778 -18.43 17.15 6.29
C GLN A 778 -19.83 17.49 6.79
N LYS A 779 -20.24 16.92 7.92
CA LYS A 779 -21.50 17.30 8.58
C LYS A 779 -21.38 18.65 9.24
N ILE A 780 -22.21 19.60 8.82
CA ILE A 780 -22.23 20.96 9.36
C ILE A 780 -23.14 20.99 10.60
N SER A 781 -22.77 21.75 11.62
CA SER A 781 -23.68 22.10 12.73
C SER A 781 -24.84 22.91 12.17
N SER A 782 -26.08 22.42 12.34
CA SER A 782 -27.31 23.15 12.04
C SER A 782 -27.39 24.47 12.79
#